data_AF-Q55CK5-F1
#
_entry.id   AF-Q55CK5-F1
#
_cell.length_a   1.000
_cell.length_b   1.000
_cell.length_c   1.000
_cell.angle_alpha   90.00
_cell.angle_beta   90.00
_cell.angle_gamma   90.00
#
_symmetry.space_group_name_H-M   'P 1'
#
loop_
_entity.id
_entity.type
_entity.pdbx_description
1 polymer ?
#
loop_
_entity_poly.entity_id
_entity_poly.type
_entity_poly.pdbx_seq_one_letter_code
_entity_poly.pdbx_strand_id
1 'polypeptide(L)'
;MDVVKWEYFNDFNLTKIQQFKGGNFTIIDDGLFNKPFLINEKQMVNSNFHFTIFKNIQFNFTGDGYVGFKNPQSILFIENCSGLSNSPIEIKFDLFSFKNIVLSKLNLTILPEASFFEKFFLIDLSNNKFSGPLPELILPSYSNFSVKNIVLKGNNLSGSIPQSYCYHYVDLSDNQLSGDLPMCFICSLKSSIFRETVNGNNFSNYQSGQTNEFPQCSGITFTAVAKGNSPVTDFVTGTNFGWNNAFEIDNIFSTPDCRLFITIPNYELSTKLYYITIDQIKQANYKSNVLFVVPNLNVSLPIEIIPPKVNIMACSPTNGQYEVYCSLFGVGFVYVSNAYQNLVSVYLDNYNCNVTSVSTGAIHCIITTRLFDNKNYTVLILNTYSGLSTTFQYSHSLSHGFLISSIISPPRRGGIVTMTGVFTNSTSNDSVMIGNNLCPIQSVNISHLTCVIGPGEGPLNINITNTILGYYLVENIFFYQDDPKQCLESSECNKINGGGVCNPITGKCECSNYYQGLDCSFVSHFVSSIIPSTTNGGNTTLFGWFGNNHFNAKVLIGNKECYPIYKINSTTLTCLAPPATGLYSINITQNLIEYSLPNSYQYIPIKRNCPNDCTSTVNGVCNHDSGYCYCLTNWYGFDCSIYVIKNNSISPPTNTTIDPGTGITNITNEYTQFQISILKLIELNLNNLQVNQYLLNDKWIFSNNSNNNNNIFTFIQTIQNFTCNITYIIEEVKENKNITFAGIEYLLDQGSIKMTVSIENYSYKSSLNTLQLQMKSSTLEIPSLNKNDDDCNSGEVEIGNKNDQDNSLNFITIKKDDKLLSGRFINKVESDGRPTIISTNVILKDKDSIIIGMNLPHCTTKYFSLIITPNFETECSESNKRPWLIPVAVVVPVVGISIIVTVYYFYKKQIVEKGFTRKLKMVELLNKKN
;
A
#
# COMPACT_ATOMS: atom_id res chain seq x y z
N MET A 1 2.36 9.86 26.50
CA MET A 1 3.26 11.02 26.27
C MET A 1 4.41 10.82 27.22
N ASP A 2 5.53 10.31 26.72
CA ASP A 2 6.73 10.15 27.53
C ASP A 2 7.37 11.52 27.65
N VAL A 3 7.05 12.20 28.76
CA VAL A 3 7.68 13.47 29.11
C VAL A 3 9.00 13.14 29.80
N VAL A 4 10.10 13.29 29.08
CA VAL A 4 11.44 13.11 29.64
C VAL A 4 11.95 14.45 30.13
N LYS A 5 12.14 14.58 31.44
CA LYS A 5 12.72 15.79 32.03
C LYS A 5 14.21 15.88 31.78
N TRP A 6 14.70 17.07 31.48
CA TRP A 6 16.12 17.30 31.16
C TRP A 6 17.10 16.84 32.25
N GLU A 7 16.72 16.90 33.53
CA GLU A 7 17.57 16.47 34.66
C GLU A 7 18.07 15.01 34.57
N TYR A 8 17.44 14.17 33.75
CA TYR A 8 17.84 12.78 33.51
C TYR A 8 18.93 12.63 32.43
N PHE A 9 19.36 13.72 31.78
CA PHE A 9 20.42 13.74 30.76
C PHE A 9 21.69 14.40 31.31
N ASN A 10 22.73 13.62 31.60
CA ASN A 10 24.08 14.15 31.80
C ASN A 10 24.71 14.52 30.45
N ASP A 11 25.60 15.54 30.45
CA ASP A 11 26.28 16.18 29.31
C ASP A 11 26.94 15.24 28.26
N PHE A 12 26.98 13.92 28.48
CA PHE A 12 27.68 12.95 27.64
C PHE A 12 26.80 11.83 27.02
N ASN A 13 25.46 11.79 27.23
CA ASN A 13 24.67 10.58 26.95
C ASN A 13 23.49 10.71 25.96
N LEU A 14 23.49 11.68 25.05
CA LEU A 14 22.49 11.67 23.96
C LEU A 14 22.64 10.46 23.01
N THR A 15 23.87 9.98 22.79
CA THR A 15 24.13 8.76 22.02
C THR A 15 23.50 7.51 22.65
N LYS A 16 23.03 7.60 23.90
CA LYS A 16 22.30 6.56 24.63
C LYS A 16 20.81 6.88 24.87
N ILE A 17 20.17 7.71 24.04
CA ILE A 17 18.72 7.60 23.83
C ILE A 17 18.44 6.28 23.08
N GLN A 18 18.64 5.16 23.78
CA GLN A 18 18.24 3.85 23.31
C GLN A 18 16.72 3.79 23.42
N GLN A 19 16.06 3.86 22.26
CA GLN A 19 14.74 3.26 22.02
C GLN A 19 13.63 3.59 23.03
N PHE A 20 13.13 4.81 23.02
CA PHE A 20 11.75 5.01 23.47
C PHE A 20 10.80 4.43 22.38
N LYS A 21 9.73 3.71 22.73
CA LYS A 21 8.66 3.27 21.81
C LYS A 21 7.30 3.59 22.40
N GLY A 22 6.42 4.17 21.59
CA GLY A 22 5.04 4.53 21.96
C GLY A 22 4.80 6.04 22.01
N GLY A 23 3.57 6.48 21.73
CA GLY A 23 3.05 7.83 21.99
C GLY A 23 3.87 9.04 21.47
N ASN A 24 3.63 10.19 22.09
CA ASN A 24 4.36 11.44 21.83
C ASN A 24 5.62 11.45 22.69
N PHE A 25 6.77 11.73 22.09
CA PHE A 25 8.03 11.97 22.79
C PHE A 25 8.15 13.46 23.11
N THR A 26 8.36 13.83 24.37
CA THR A 26 8.45 15.23 24.77
C THR A 26 9.63 15.44 25.72
N ILE A 27 10.64 16.19 25.29
CA ILE A 27 11.71 16.68 26.16
C ILE A 27 11.30 18.05 26.67
N ILE A 28 11.21 18.21 27.98
CA ILE A 28 10.89 19.48 28.63
C ILE A 28 11.99 19.82 29.64
N ASP A 29 12.39 21.08 29.67
CA ASP A 29 13.10 21.66 30.81
C ASP A 29 12.09 22.26 31.83
N ASP A 30 11.91 21.58 32.96
CA ASP A 30 11.10 22.04 34.10
C ASP A 30 12.02 22.69 35.16
N GLY A 31 12.50 23.90 34.90
CA GLY A 31 13.13 24.76 35.93
C GLY A 31 14.66 24.89 35.88
N LEU A 32 15.32 24.33 34.88
CA LEU A 32 16.77 24.40 34.66
C LEU A 32 17.16 25.22 33.42
N PHE A 33 16.28 26.12 32.95
CA PHE A 33 16.42 26.97 31.73
C PHE A 33 17.78 27.69 31.55
N ASN A 34 18.62 27.72 32.60
CA ASN A 34 19.94 28.34 32.62
C ASN A 34 21.09 27.39 32.26
N LYS A 35 20.87 26.07 32.12
CA LYS A 35 21.94 25.15 31.70
C LYS A 35 21.81 24.86 30.20
N PRO A 36 22.73 25.39 29.36
CA PRO A 36 22.69 25.13 27.93
C PRO A 36 22.98 23.66 27.63
N PHE A 37 22.14 23.06 26.79
CA PHE A 37 22.30 21.73 26.24
C PHE A 37 23.38 21.72 25.16
N LEU A 38 24.58 21.26 25.53
CA LEU A 38 25.70 21.22 24.62
C LEU A 38 25.53 20.11 23.58
N ILE A 39 25.52 20.48 22.31
CA ILE A 39 25.60 19.54 21.18
C ILE A 39 26.88 19.90 20.43
N ASN A 40 27.92 19.09 20.60
CA ASN A 40 29.25 19.30 20.02
C ASN A 40 29.55 18.36 18.83
N GLU A 41 28.74 17.31 18.64
CA GLU A 41 28.86 16.32 17.56
C GLU A 41 27.47 15.98 16.98
N LYS A 42 27.45 15.26 15.85
CA LYS A 42 26.20 14.78 15.25
C LYS A 42 25.52 13.77 16.17
N GLN A 43 24.30 14.07 16.58
CA GLN A 43 23.43 13.25 17.40
C GLN A 43 22.34 12.64 16.51
N MET A 44 22.07 11.34 16.66
CA MET A 44 20.97 10.67 15.95
C MET A 44 19.91 10.24 16.95
N VAL A 45 18.74 10.85 16.89
CA VAL A 45 17.57 10.47 17.68
C VAL A 45 16.82 9.35 16.94
N ASN A 46 16.61 8.20 17.59
CA ASN A 46 15.72 7.18 17.05
C ASN A 46 14.28 7.53 17.42
N SER A 47 13.54 8.17 16.51
CA SER A 47 12.15 8.56 16.76
C SER A 47 11.22 7.63 15.99
N ASN A 48 10.53 6.70 16.67
CA ASN A 48 9.38 5.98 16.08
C ASN A 48 8.06 6.60 16.60
N PHE A 49 8.02 7.91 16.86
CA PHE A 49 6.88 8.61 17.48
C PHE A 49 6.05 9.36 16.45
N HIS A 50 4.73 9.44 16.66
CA HIS A 50 3.89 10.38 15.90
C HIS A 50 4.41 11.80 16.08
N PHE A 51 4.73 12.17 17.32
CA PHE A 51 5.15 13.52 17.67
C PHE A 51 6.48 13.49 18.41
N THR A 52 7.46 14.22 17.92
CA THR A 52 8.74 14.49 18.60
C THR A 52 8.73 15.94 19.06
N ILE A 53 8.81 16.19 20.37
CA ILE A 53 8.62 17.52 20.94
C ILE A 53 9.84 17.91 21.78
N PHE A 54 10.43 19.06 21.46
CA PHE A 54 11.45 19.74 22.26
C PHE A 54 10.82 21.02 22.79
N LYS A 55 10.74 21.19 24.11
CA LYS A 55 10.09 22.34 24.72
C LYS A 55 10.94 22.95 25.82
N ASN A 56 11.05 24.28 25.84
CA ASN A 56 11.75 25.04 26.88
C ASN A 56 13.27 24.75 26.97
N ILE A 57 13.91 24.27 25.91
CA ILE A 57 15.33 23.86 25.96
C ILE A 57 16.25 25.01 25.51
N GLN A 58 17.28 25.31 26.28
CA GLN A 58 18.38 26.17 25.83
C GLN A 58 19.42 25.32 25.10
N PHE A 59 19.44 25.30 23.76
CA PHE A 59 20.47 24.60 22.99
C PHE A 59 21.79 25.38 22.97
N ASN A 60 22.92 24.67 22.88
CA ASN A 60 24.23 25.24 22.60
C ASN A 60 24.97 24.34 21.62
N PHE A 61 24.84 24.67 20.34
CA PHE A 61 25.53 23.97 19.27
C PHE A 61 26.97 24.48 19.13
N THR A 62 27.95 23.61 19.35
CA THR A 62 29.38 23.88 19.13
C THR A 62 29.93 22.91 18.08
N GLY A 63 31.00 23.28 17.37
CA GLY A 63 31.60 22.43 16.33
C GLY A 63 30.58 21.92 15.30
N ASP A 64 30.64 20.60 15.02
CA ASP A 64 29.77 19.87 14.08
C ASP A 64 28.43 19.42 14.70
N GLY A 65 28.05 19.96 15.86
CA GLY A 65 26.82 19.62 16.55
C GLY A 65 25.59 19.72 15.65
N TYR A 66 24.81 18.64 15.55
CA TYR A 66 23.62 18.54 14.69
C TYR A 66 22.70 17.43 15.19
N VAL A 67 21.38 17.57 15.07
CA VAL A 67 20.41 16.55 15.50
C VAL A 67 19.71 15.93 14.28
N GLY A 68 20.08 14.69 13.94
CA GLY A 68 19.40 13.88 12.93
C GLY A 68 18.37 12.94 13.55
N PHE A 69 17.45 12.43 12.73
CA PHE A 69 16.39 11.52 13.16
C PHE A 69 16.40 10.21 12.36
N LYS A 70 16.22 9.06 13.03
CA LYS A 70 15.92 7.79 12.37
C LYS A 70 14.42 7.52 12.45
N ASN A 71 13.81 7.12 11.34
CA ASN A 71 12.40 6.73 11.18
C ASN A 71 11.33 7.79 11.58
N PRO A 72 11.49 9.08 11.22
CA PRO A 72 10.50 10.12 11.51
C PRO A 72 9.09 9.71 11.02
N GLN A 73 8.07 9.72 11.90
CA GLN A 73 6.72 9.26 11.50
C GLN A 73 5.78 10.41 11.14
N SER A 74 5.63 11.44 11.97
CA SER A 74 4.59 12.45 11.73
C SER A 74 5.02 13.91 11.91
N ILE A 75 5.28 14.42 13.12
CA ILE A 75 5.54 15.85 13.38
C ILE A 75 6.72 16.10 14.34
N LEU A 76 7.55 17.08 14.02
CA LEU A 76 8.58 17.64 14.91
C LEU A 76 8.12 18.98 15.49
N PHE A 77 8.11 19.10 16.81
CA PHE A 77 7.87 20.34 17.53
C PHE A 77 9.16 20.80 18.21
N ILE A 78 9.51 22.06 18.03
CA ILE A 78 10.51 22.78 18.79
C ILE A 78 9.83 24.05 19.27
N GLU A 79 9.51 24.12 20.56
CA GLU A 79 8.68 25.17 21.15
C GLU A 79 9.43 25.87 22.29
N ASN A 80 9.48 27.20 22.25
CA ASN A 80 10.08 28.01 23.33
C ASN A 80 11.53 27.60 23.69
N CYS A 81 12.27 27.09 22.71
CA CYS A 81 13.68 26.76 22.83
C CYS A 81 14.56 27.97 22.44
N SER A 82 15.78 28.04 22.97
CA SER A 82 16.73 29.11 22.69
C SER A 82 18.09 28.55 22.24
N GLY A 83 19.00 29.43 21.79
CA GLY A 83 20.32 29.02 21.28
C GLY A 83 20.29 28.33 19.90
N LEU A 84 19.22 28.56 19.16
CA LEU A 84 19.07 28.18 17.76
C LEU A 84 19.54 29.33 16.84
N SER A 85 19.69 29.03 15.56
CA SER A 85 19.97 30.03 14.51
C SER A 85 18.83 31.03 14.35
N ASN A 86 18.99 32.05 13.51
CA ASN A 86 17.95 33.05 13.24
C ASN A 86 16.97 32.66 12.13
N SER A 87 17.28 31.60 11.37
CA SER A 87 16.47 31.07 10.27
C SER A 87 16.18 29.58 10.45
N PRO A 88 14.97 29.08 10.14
CA PRO A 88 14.65 27.65 10.13
C PRO A 88 15.60 26.81 9.29
N ILE A 89 16.09 27.33 8.16
CA ILE A 89 17.01 26.61 7.25
C ILE A 89 18.36 26.34 7.93
N GLU A 90 18.77 27.21 8.85
CA GLU A 90 20.05 27.14 9.55
C GLU A 90 19.95 26.37 10.88
N ILE A 91 18.75 25.96 11.29
CA ILE A 91 18.56 25.19 12.50
C ILE A 91 19.29 23.86 12.32
N LYS A 92 20.17 23.52 13.26
CA LYS A 92 20.99 22.31 13.21
C LYS A 92 20.18 21.03 13.58
N PHE A 93 19.00 20.90 13.01
CA PHE A 93 18.11 19.74 13.08
C PHE A 93 17.83 19.23 11.67
N ASP A 94 17.65 17.92 11.53
CA ASP A 94 17.18 17.31 10.28
C ASP A 94 15.67 17.50 10.14
N LEU A 95 15.26 18.72 9.78
CA LEU A 95 13.86 19.08 9.62
C LEU A 95 13.22 18.31 8.45
N PHE A 96 13.94 18.13 7.34
CA PHE A 96 13.43 17.54 6.09
C PHE A 96 13.10 16.05 6.18
N SER A 97 13.54 15.40 7.25
CA SER A 97 13.10 14.06 7.63
C SER A 97 11.60 14.01 7.98
N PHE A 98 10.99 15.14 8.38
CA PHE A 98 9.56 15.21 8.75
C PHE A 98 8.70 15.83 7.65
N LYS A 99 7.46 15.34 7.53
CA LYS A 99 6.42 15.99 6.70
C LYS A 99 5.81 17.20 7.39
N ASN A 100 5.82 17.25 8.72
CA ASN A 100 5.17 18.30 9.50
C ASN A 100 6.15 18.86 10.53
N ILE A 101 6.25 20.18 10.62
CA ILE A 101 7.13 20.85 11.58
C ILE A 101 6.40 21.97 12.31
N VAL A 102 6.72 22.15 13.59
CA VAL A 102 6.25 23.23 14.44
C VAL A 102 7.48 23.84 15.13
N LEU A 103 7.82 25.07 14.77
CA LEU A 103 8.98 25.82 15.24
C LEU A 103 8.48 27.13 15.87
N SER A 104 7.92 27.08 17.07
CA SER A 104 7.21 28.20 17.68
C SER A 104 7.96 28.82 18.87
N LYS A 105 7.85 30.15 19.06
CA LYS A 105 8.47 30.87 20.20
C LYS A 105 10.00 30.74 20.28
N LEU A 106 10.67 30.66 19.13
CA LEU A 106 12.13 30.43 19.04
C LEU A 106 12.94 31.72 18.81
N ASN A 107 12.28 32.88 18.76
CA ASN A 107 12.90 34.19 18.44
C ASN A 107 13.57 34.27 17.05
N LEU A 108 13.19 33.40 16.10
CA LEU A 108 13.71 33.41 14.73
C LEU A 108 13.30 34.71 14.01
N THR A 109 14.18 35.26 13.16
CA THR A 109 13.98 36.58 12.52
C THR A 109 13.94 36.54 10.99
N ILE A 110 14.50 35.51 10.36
CA ILE A 110 14.61 35.40 8.90
C ILE A 110 13.62 34.35 8.38
N LEU A 111 12.59 34.80 7.65
CA LEU A 111 11.61 33.90 7.05
C LEU A 111 12.26 33.10 5.90
N PRO A 112 12.04 31.78 5.80
CA PRO A 112 12.52 30.98 4.68
C PRO A 112 11.94 31.41 3.33
N GLU A 113 12.60 31.04 2.24
CA GLU A 113 12.05 31.17 0.88
C GLU A 113 10.96 30.12 0.61
N ALA A 114 10.16 30.32 -0.46
CA ALA A 114 9.04 29.46 -0.84
C ALA A 114 9.41 27.96 -0.93
N SER A 115 10.59 27.66 -1.46
CA SER A 115 11.12 26.29 -1.63
C SER A 115 11.22 25.51 -0.32
N PHE A 116 11.34 26.19 0.83
CA PHE A 116 11.33 25.55 2.14
C PHE A 116 9.92 25.08 2.53
N PHE A 117 8.90 25.90 2.30
CA PHE A 117 7.49 25.56 2.59
C PHE A 117 7.02 24.35 1.78
N GLU A 118 7.53 24.19 0.56
CA GLU A 118 7.19 23.07 -0.33
C GLU A 118 7.55 21.69 0.23
N LYS A 119 8.55 21.62 1.12
CA LYS A 119 9.04 20.37 1.71
C LYS A 119 8.11 19.77 2.75
N PHE A 120 7.21 20.57 3.31
CA PHE A 120 6.35 20.17 4.41
C PHE A 120 4.88 20.15 3.98
N PHE A 121 4.05 19.36 4.63
CA PHE A 121 2.59 19.43 4.54
C PHE A 121 2.04 20.41 5.58
N LEU A 122 2.53 20.34 6.83
CA LEU A 122 2.29 21.34 7.88
C LEU A 122 3.59 22.05 8.26
N ILE A 123 3.55 23.36 8.29
CA ILE A 123 4.63 24.22 8.77
C ILE A 123 4.05 25.30 9.68
N ASP A 124 4.32 25.19 10.97
CA ASP A 124 3.97 26.19 11.97
C ASP A 124 5.24 26.90 12.44
N LEU A 125 5.33 28.19 12.11
CA LEU A 125 6.41 29.10 12.50
C LEU A 125 5.89 30.22 13.42
N SER A 126 4.81 29.96 14.15
CA SER A 126 4.10 30.97 14.93
C SER A 126 4.92 31.53 16.10
N ASN A 127 4.56 32.74 16.52
CA ASN A 127 5.10 33.41 17.71
C ASN A 127 6.64 33.57 17.67
N ASN A 128 7.21 33.84 16.50
CA ASN A 128 8.63 34.17 16.34
C ASN A 128 8.78 35.69 16.14
N LYS A 129 9.89 36.12 15.52
CA LYS A 129 10.19 37.51 15.19
C LYS A 129 10.41 37.68 13.68
N PHE A 130 9.84 36.80 12.86
CA PHE A 130 9.99 36.88 11.41
C PHE A 130 9.49 38.24 10.90
N SER A 131 10.25 38.86 10.01
CA SER A 131 9.93 40.17 9.45
C SER A 131 10.18 40.20 7.95
N GLY A 132 9.58 41.17 7.26
CA GLY A 132 9.63 41.28 5.80
C GLY A 132 8.40 40.67 5.12
N PRO A 133 8.40 40.66 3.77
CA PRO A 133 7.26 40.21 2.98
C PRO A 133 7.09 38.69 2.97
N LEU A 134 5.85 38.26 2.77
CA LEU A 134 5.51 36.86 2.50
C LEU A 134 6.07 36.42 1.12
N PRO A 135 6.76 35.27 1.02
CA PRO A 135 7.23 34.74 -0.26
C PRO A 135 6.07 34.20 -1.09
N GLU A 136 6.17 34.27 -2.42
CA GLU A 136 5.16 33.71 -3.32
C GLU A 136 5.26 32.17 -3.36
N LEU A 137 4.14 31.48 -3.08
CA LEU A 137 4.08 30.02 -3.01
C LEU A 137 3.68 29.41 -4.37
N ILE A 138 4.06 28.16 -4.60
CA ILE A 138 3.70 27.42 -5.82
C ILE A 138 2.22 27.05 -5.82
N LEU A 139 1.57 27.14 -6.99
CA LEU A 139 0.22 26.62 -7.18
C LEU A 139 0.17 25.11 -6.89
N PRO A 140 -0.71 24.65 -5.98
CA PRO A 140 -0.80 23.24 -5.69
C PRO A 140 -1.39 22.45 -6.87
N SER A 141 -1.03 21.17 -6.94
CA SER A 141 -1.65 20.16 -7.79
C SER A 141 -2.27 19.07 -6.92
N TYR A 142 -3.51 18.71 -7.22
CA TYR A 142 -4.22 17.63 -6.54
C TYR A 142 -3.46 16.28 -6.66
N SER A 143 -2.84 16.00 -7.82
CA SER A 143 -2.13 14.74 -8.07
C SER A 143 -1.01 14.45 -7.07
N ASN A 144 -0.45 15.49 -6.46
CA ASN A 144 0.70 15.41 -5.57
C ASN A 144 0.35 15.78 -4.11
N PHE A 145 -0.93 15.96 -3.77
CA PHE A 145 -1.38 16.39 -2.43
C PHE A 145 -0.60 17.61 -1.90
N SER A 146 -0.38 18.61 -2.76
CA SER A 146 0.58 19.69 -2.47
C SER A 146 -0.04 20.91 -1.78
N VAL A 147 -1.31 20.87 -1.39
CA VAL A 147 -1.92 21.90 -0.53
C VAL A 147 -1.25 21.85 0.85
N LYS A 148 -0.86 23.02 1.37
CA LYS A 148 -0.08 23.15 2.60
C LYS A 148 -0.91 23.74 3.74
N ASN A 149 -0.55 23.40 4.97
CA ASN A 149 -1.00 24.06 6.20
C ASN A 149 0.14 24.94 6.71
N ILE A 150 -0.03 26.26 6.68
CA ILE A 150 1.02 27.25 6.96
C ILE A 150 0.56 28.16 8.10
N VAL A 151 1.18 28.06 9.27
CA VAL A 151 0.88 28.91 10.42
C VAL A 151 2.04 29.87 10.62
N LEU A 152 1.81 31.16 10.36
CA LEU A 152 2.77 32.25 10.53
C LEU A 152 2.31 33.28 11.58
N LYS A 153 1.29 32.92 12.37
CA LYS A 153 0.67 33.74 13.41
C LYS A 153 1.68 34.38 14.36
N GLY A 154 1.45 35.61 14.80
CA GLY A 154 2.21 36.21 15.90
C GLY A 154 3.66 36.55 15.54
N ASN A 155 3.89 37.09 14.34
CA ASN A 155 5.20 37.50 13.85
C ASN A 155 5.20 39.01 13.51
N ASN A 156 6.27 39.53 12.90
CA ASN A 156 6.39 40.90 12.42
C ASN A 156 6.35 40.98 10.88
N LEU A 157 5.63 40.06 10.22
CA LEU A 157 5.57 40.00 8.75
C LEU A 157 4.84 41.23 8.21
N SER A 158 5.33 41.79 7.11
CA SER A 158 4.85 43.04 6.53
C SER A 158 4.59 42.90 5.02
N GLY A 159 4.09 43.96 4.37
CA GLY A 159 3.68 43.90 2.96
C GLY A 159 2.34 43.20 2.75
N SER A 160 1.98 42.96 1.49
CA SER A 160 0.69 42.38 1.11
C SER A 160 0.72 40.86 1.07
N ILE A 161 -0.46 40.23 1.18
CA ILE A 161 -0.61 38.78 1.05
C ILE A 161 -0.60 38.42 -0.44
N PRO A 162 0.38 37.63 -0.93
CA PRO A 162 0.35 37.12 -2.30
C PRO A 162 -0.87 36.23 -2.55
N GLN A 163 -1.42 36.29 -3.77
CA GLN A 163 -2.58 35.49 -4.17
C GLN A 163 -2.36 33.97 -3.96
N SER A 164 -1.11 33.50 -4.04
CA SER A 164 -0.76 32.09 -3.84
C SER A 164 -1.13 31.54 -2.45
N TYR A 165 -1.26 32.38 -1.42
CA TYR A 165 -1.71 31.96 -0.09
C TYR A 165 -3.20 31.58 -0.07
N CYS A 166 -4.01 32.04 -1.05
CA CYS A 166 -5.41 31.65 -1.17
C CYS A 166 -5.60 30.14 -1.43
N TYR A 167 -4.57 29.46 -1.94
CA TYR A 167 -4.62 28.06 -2.38
C TYR A 167 -4.10 27.08 -1.32
N HIS A 168 -3.86 27.57 -0.10
CA HIS A 168 -3.35 26.83 1.04
C HIS A 168 -4.17 27.16 2.28
N TYR A 169 -4.09 26.30 3.30
CA TYR A 169 -4.63 26.61 4.62
C TYR A 169 -3.61 27.46 5.35
N VAL A 170 -3.99 28.67 5.72
CA VAL A 170 -3.05 29.65 6.28
C VAL A 170 -3.60 30.29 7.53
N ASP A 171 -2.73 30.52 8.51
CA ASP A 171 -2.95 31.41 9.64
C ASP A 171 -1.87 32.48 9.65
N LEU A 172 -2.26 33.68 9.25
CA LEU A 172 -1.43 34.88 9.11
C LEU A 172 -1.78 35.92 10.18
N SER A 173 -2.51 35.54 11.22
CA SER A 173 -3.01 36.46 12.23
C SER A 173 -1.90 37.09 13.07
N ASP A 174 -2.18 38.23 13.71
CA ASP A 174 -1.27 38.94 14.62
C ASP A 174 0.11 39.23 13.96
N ASN A 175 0.09 40.01 12.88
CA ASN A 175 1.27 40.40 12.10
C ASN A 175 1.21 41.91 11.73
N GLN A 176 2.07 42.37 10.82
CA GLN A 176 2.07 43.74 10.28
C GLN A 176 1.69 43.78 8.79
N LEU A 177 0.95 42.77 8.29
CA LEU A 177 0.56 42.70 6.88
C LEU A 177 -0.34 43.88 6.53
N SER A 178 -0.19 44.38 5.30
CA SER A 178 -0.79 45.64 4.86
C SER A 178 -1.12 45.63 3.36
N GLY A 179 -1.80 46.68 2.89
CA GLY A 179 -2.41 46.68 1.56
C GLY A 179 -3.76 45.96 1.57
N ASP A 180 -4.27 45.60 0.40
CA ASP A 180 -5.60 45.00 0.30
C ASP A 180 -5.58 43.52 0.70
N LEU A 181 -6.52 43.13 1.55
CA LEU A 181 -6.83 41.73 1.83
C LEU A 181 -7.34 41.07 0.54
N PRO A 182 -6.72 39.97 0.06
CA PRO A 182 -7.15 39.31 -1.17
C PRO A 182 -8.61 38.84 -1.12
N MET A 183 -9.26 38.84 -2.29
CA MET A 183 -10.70 38.56 -2.41
C MET A 183 -11.12 37.19 -1.85
N CYS A 184 -10.24 36.19 -1.93
CA CYS A 184 -10.47 34.86 -1.38
C CYS A 184 -10.80 34.92 0.13
N PHE A 185 -10.09 35.76 0.89
CA PHE A 185 -10.34 35.98 2.31
C PHE A 185 -11.60 36.82 2.52
N ILE A 186 -11.81 37.88 1.72
CA ILE A 186 -13.02 38.72 1.80
C ILE A 186 -14.28 37.86 1.67
N CYS A 187 -14.32 36.95 0.70
CA CYS A 187 -15.44 36.04 0.49
C CYS A 187 -15.64 35.03 1.63
N SER A 188 -14.70 34.93 2.57
CA SER A 188 -14.74 34.01 3.71
C SER A 188 -14.90 34.71 5.08
N LEU A 189 -14.88 36.05 5.16
CA LEU A 189 -14.93 36.84 6.41
C LEU A 189 -16.19 36.61 7.27
N LYS A 190 -17.27 36.08 6.68
CA LYS A 190 -18.49 35.72 7.42
C LYS A 190 -18.28 34.49 8.30
N SER A 191 -17.36 33.59 7.96
CA SER A 191 -16.93 32.52 8.87
C SER A 191 -15.97 33.11 9.90
N SER A 192 -16.26 32.93 11.19
CA SER A 192 -15.37 33.38 12.25
C SER A 192 -14.01 32.69 12.18
N ILE A 193 -13.98 31.43 11.78
CA ILE A 193 -12.76 30.60 11.71
C ILE A 193 -11.79 31.18 10.68
N PHE A 194 -12.26 31.45 9.45
CA PHE A 194 -11.41 32.06 8.42
C PHE A 194 -11.14 33.53 8.66
N ARG A 195 -12.01 34.25 9.38
CA ARG A 195 -11.75 35.63 9.79
C ARG A 195 -10.62 35.73 10.80
N GLU A 196 -10.53 34.78 11.74
CA GLU A 196 -9.49 34.74 12.76
C GLU A 196 -8.09 34.55 12.17
N THR A 197 -7.95 33.85 11.03
CA THR A 197 -6.65 33.59 10.40
C THR A 197 -5.98 34.81 9.77
N VAL A 198 -6.68 35.94 9.63
CA VAL A 198 -6.14 37.19 9.08
C VAL A 198 -6.25 38.38 10.03
N ASN A 199 -6.93 38.21 11.17
CA ASN A 199 -7.06 39.25 12.18
C ASN A 199 -5.71 39.68 12.77
N GLY A 200 -5.64 40.88 13.37
CA GLY A 200 -4.40 41.40 13.95
C GLY A 200 -3.41 41.93 12.92
N ASN A 201 -3.89 42.45 11.78
CA ASN A 201 -3.09 43.02 10.70
C ASN A 201 -3.60 44.43 10.29
N ASN A 202 -2.88 45.09 9.38
CA ASN A 202 -3.07 46.48 8.96
C ASN A 202 -3.58 46.62 7.51
N PHE A 203 -4.61 45.86 7.12
CA PHE A 203 -5.16 45.91 5.75
C PHE A 203 -5.90 47.23 5.47
N SER A 204 -5.85 47.72 4.22
CA SER A 204 -6.51 48.95 3.79
C SER A 204 -8.02 48.80 3.63
N ASN A 205 -8.46 47.62 3.23
CA ASN A 205 -9.85 47.33 2.88
C ASN A 205 -10.59 46.51 3.95
N TYR A 206 -9.95 46.08 5.04
CA TYR A 206 -10.58 45.32 6.13
C TYR A 206 -9.97 45.71 7.47
N GLN A 207 -10.81 45.97 8.48
CA GLN A 207 -10.35 46.34 9.81
C GLN A 207 -10.28 45.12 10.74
N SER A 208 -9.15 44.92 11.40
CA SER A 208 -8.98 43.83 12.36
C SER A 208 -10.03 43.90 13.49
N GLY A 209 -10.63 42.76 13.82
CA GLY A 209 -11.67 42.64 14.86
C GLY A 209 -13.07 43.04 14.40
N GLN A 210 -13.25 43.48 13.16
CA GLN A 210 -14.55 43.73 12.57
C GLN A 210 -15.41 42.46 12.59
N THR A 211 -16.67 42.56 13.01
CA THR A 211 -17.59 41.40 13.13
C THR A 211 -18.83 41.50 12.25
N ASN A 212 -19.07 42.68 11.65
CA ASN A 212 -20.17 43.01 10.76
C ASN A 212 -19.69 43.99 9.67
N GLU A 213 -20.54 44.31 8.69
CA GLU A 213 -20.24 45.31 7.63
C GLU A 213 -18.99 44.99 6.77
N PHE A 214 -18.70 43.71 6.58
CA PHE A 214 -17.52 43.28 5.82
C PHE A 214 -17.50 43.84 4.39
N PRO A 215 -16.30 44.01 3.81
CA PRO A 215 -16.16 44.30 2.39
C PRO A 215 -16.94 43.29 1.55
N GLN A 216 -17.56 43.78 0.47
CA GLN A 216 -18.39 42.93 -0.36
C GLN A 216 -17.51 41.94 -1.15
N CYS A 217 -17.80 40.65 -1.03
CA CYS A 217 -17.26 39.62 -1.91
C CYS A 217 -17.64 39.94 -3.36
N SER A 218 -16.66 40.02 -4.26
CA SER A 218 -16.89 40.31 -5.68
C SER A 218 -17.59 39.18 -6.44
N GLY A 219 -17.66 37.99 -5.82
CA GLY A 219 -18.35 36.82 -6.33
C GLY A 219 -17.47 35.59 -6.39
N ILE A 220 -18.12 34.46 -6.66
CA ILE A 220 -17.50 33.16 -6.93
C ILE A 220 -17.72 32.85 -8.41
N THR A 221 -16.70 32.36 -9.09
CA THR A 221 -16.78 32.07 -10.53
C THR A 221 -16.23 30.70 -10.84
N PHE A 222 -16.86 30.00 -11.79
CA PHE A 222 -16.32 28.80 -12.42
C PHE A 222 -15.63 29.18 -13.73
N THR A 223 -14.39 28.73 -13.92
CA THR A 223 -13.64 28.91 -15.17
C THR A 223 -13.60 27.65 -16.03
N ALA A 224 -13.89 26.49 -15.42
CA ALA A 224 -14.08 25.22 -16.11
C ALA A 224 -15.56 24.82 -16.18
N VAL A 225 -15.87 23.94 -17.14
CA VAL A 225 -17.17 23.28 -17.29
C VAL A 225 -17.07 21.88 -16.73
N ALA A 226 -18.07 21.46 -15.95
CA ALA A 226 -18.11 20.13 -15.38
C ALA A 226 -18.50 19.09 -16.45
N LYS A 227 -17.79 17.96 -16.51
CA LYS A 227 -18.00 16.92 -17.51
C LYS A 227 -18.97 15.86 -17.00
N GLY A 228 -20.22 15.94 -17.43
CA GLY A 228 -21.24 14.94 -17.18
C GLY A 228 -21.02 13.66 -17.98
N ASN A 229 -21.76 12.60 -17.63
CA ASN A 229 -21.72 11.29 -18.31
C ASN A 229 -20.35 10.57 -18.23
N SER A 230 -19.61 10.78 -17.13
CA SER A 230 -18.31 10.18 -16.87
C SER A 230 -18.35 9.26 -15.63
N PRO A 231 -17.75 8.05 -15.65
CA PRO A 231 -17.62 7.19 -14.46
C PRO A 231 -16.63 7.73 -13.42
N VAL A 232 -15.78 8.69 -13.79
CA VAL A 232 -14.70 9.19 -12.93
C VAL A 232 -15.06 10.53 -12.32
N THR A 233 -14.49 10.80 -11.14
CA THR A 233 -14.48 12.14 -10.55
C THR A 233 -13.87 13.12 -11.54
N ASP A 234 -14.56 14.23 -11.77
CA ASP A 234 -14.06 15.35 -12.58
C ASP A 234 -13.61 16.49 -11.66
N PHE A 235 -12.83 17.42 -12.20
CA PHE A 235 -12.28 18.55 -11.46
C PHE A 235 -12.65 19.84 -12.18
N VAL A 236 -13.25 20.77 -11.45
CA VAL A 236 -13.65 22.08 -11.97
C VAL A 236 -12.88 23.17 -11.26
N THR A 237 -12.32 24.08 -12.04
CA THR A 237 -11.55 25.21 -11.53
C THR A 237 -12.38 26.49 -11.54
N GLY A 238 -11.95 27.46 -10.74
CA GLY A 238 -12.59 28.75 -10.58
C GLY A 238 -11.89 29.62 -9.56
N THR A 239 -12.63 30.55 -8.95
CA THR A 239 -12.09 31.51 -7.99
C THR A 239 -13.00 31.66 -6.76
N ASN A 240 -12.37 31.90 -5.60
CA ASN A 240 -13.02 32.21 -4.33
C ASN A 240 -13.97 31.12 -3.80
N PHE A 241 -13.74 29.85 -4.14
CA PHE A 241 -14.53 28.72 -3.62
C PHE A 241 -14.50 28.54 -2.09
N GLY A 242 -13.63 29.26 -1.38
CA GLY A 242 -13.44 29.14 0.06
C GLY A 242 -12.46 28.03 0.42
N TRP A 243 -12.44 27.70 1.71
CA TRP A 243 -11.64 26.64 2.30
C TRP A 243 -12.57 25.56 2.89
N ASN A 244 -12.15 24.29 2.87
CA ASN A 244 -12.83 23.27 3.66
C ASN A 244 -12.42 23.40 5.14
N ASN A 245 -13.32 23.03 6.04
CA ASN A 245 -12.99 22.85 7.45
C ASN A 245 -13.67 21.58 7.96
N ALA A 246 -12.97 20.79 8.78
CA ALA A 246 -13.54 19.61 9.42
C ALA A 246 -14.77 19.97 10.28
N PHE A 247 -14.84 21.18 10.82
CA PHE A 247 -15.99 21.65 11.61
C PHE A 247 -17.16 22.20 10.78
N GLU A 248 -17.00 22.36 9.46
CA GLU A 248 -18.03 22.90 8.54
C GLU A 248 -18.11 22.01 7.29
N ILE A 249 -18.42 20.71 7.47
CA ILE A 249 -18.30 19.66 6.46
C ILE A 249 -19.18 19.91 5.21
N ASP A 250 -20.30 20.63 5.37
CA ASP A 250 -21.29 20.84 4.30
C ASP A 250 -21.51 22.33 3.97
N ASN A 251 -20.51 22.97 3.34
CA ASN A 251 -20.60 24.39 2.96
C ASN A 251 -20.96 24.63 1.48
N ILE A 252 -20.98 23.59 0.65
CA ILE A 252 -21.25 23.70 -0.79
C ILE A 252 -22.37 22.74 -1.15
N PHE A 253 -23.55 23.29 -1.44
CA PHE A 253 -24.70 22.52 -1.91
C PHE A 253 -24.91 22.77 -3.39
N SER A 254 -25.45 21.79 -4.11
CA SER A 254 -25.71 21.94 -5.53
C SER A 254 -27.01 21.29 -5.95
N THR A 255 -27.67 21.86 -6.96
CA THR A 255 -28.94 21.38 -7.51
C THR A 255 -28.89 21.40 -9.05
N PRO A 256 -28.86 20.24 -9.74
CA PRO A 256 -28.79 18.89 -9.17
C PRO A 256 -27.50 18.65 -8.37
N ASP A 257 -27.55 17.70 -7.43
CA ASP A 257 -26.45 17.41 -6.51
C ASP A 257 -25.24 16.83 -7.25
N CYS A 258 -24.22 17.65 -7.43
CA CYS A 258 -22.97 17.33 -8.10
C CYS A 258 -21.93 16.71 -7.16
N ARG A 259 -22.20 16.57 -5.85
CA ARG A 259 -21.25 16.08 -4.85
C ARG A 259 -19.90 16.81 -4.95
N LEU A 260 -19.96 18.12 -4.74
CA LEU A 260 -18.82 19.03 -4.84
C LEU A 260 -17.98 18.99 -3.57
N PHE A 261 -16.65 18.91 -3.70
CA PHE A 261 -15.72 19.00 -2.58
C PHE A 261 -14.51 19.85 -2.97
N ILE A 262 -14.08 20.78 -2.12
CA ILE A 262 -12.87 21.57 -2.38
C ILE A 262 -11.65 20.64 -2.36
N THR A 263 -10.90 20.61 -3.46
CA THR A 263 -9.62 19.88 -3.59
C THR A 263 -8.44 20.82 -3.44
N ILE A 264 -8.56 22.05 -3.95
CA ILE A 264 -7.62 23.15 -3.73
C ILE A 264 -8.43 24.35 -3.25
N PRO A 265 -8.14 24.90 -2.05
CA PRO A 265 -8.81 26.08 -1.54
C PRO A 265 -8.89 27.20 -2.57
N ASN A 266 -10.06 27.83 -2.68
CA ASN A 266 -10.34 28.96 -3.56
C ASN A 266 -10.08 28.75 -5.06
N TYR A 267 -9.78 27.53 -5.52
CA TYR A 267 -9.36 27.29 -6.90
C TYR A 267 -9.98 26.07 -7.57
N GLU A 268 -10.08 24.92 -6.89
CA GLU A 268 -10.51 23.66 -7.52
C GLU A 268 -11.51 22.90 -6.64
N LEU A 269 -12.58 22.41 -7.27
CA LEU A 269 -13.52 21.46 -6.69
C LEU A 269 -13.43 20.13 -7.45
N SER A 270 -13.50 19.02 -6.73
CA SER A 270 -13.89 17.74 -7.31
C SER A 270 -15.41 17.63 -7.40
N THR A 271 -15.90 16.93 -8.43
CA THR A 271 -17.33 16.69 -8.66
C THR A 271 -17.56 15.24 -9.08
N LYS A 272 -18.65 14.62 -8.60
CA LYS A 272 -19.05 13.25 -8.92
C LYS A 272 -20.38 13.26 -9.67
N LEU A 273 -20.35 13.70 -10.93
CA LEU A 273 -21.54 13.86 -11.75
C LEU A 273 -22.22 12.54 -12.16
N TYR A 274 -21.59 11.38 -11.95
CA TYR A 274 -22.23 10.09 -12.19
C TYR A 274 -23.42 9.79 -11.27
N TYR A 275 -23.67 10.59 -10.22
CA TYR A 275 -24.91 10.50 -9.43
C TYR A 275 -26.11 11.19 -10.09
N ILE A 276 -25.88 11.99 -11.14
CA ILE A 276 -26.91 12.77 -11.82
C ILE A 276 -27.21 12.14 -13.19
N THR A 277 -28.50 11.97 -13.48
CA THR A 277 -28.97 11.50 -14.79
C THR A 277 -28.90 12.59 -15.86
N ILE A 278 -28.77 12.21 -17.13
CA ILE A 278 -28.83 13.16 -18.24
C ILE A 278 -30.16 13.93 -18.23
N ASP A 279 -31.27 13.29 -17.86
CA ASP A 279 -32.57 13.94 -17.75
C ASP A 279 -32.60 15.03 -16.67
N GLN A 280 -31.98 14.80 -15.51
CA GLN A 280 -31.82 15.85 -14.49
C GLN A 280 -30.95 17.01 -14.99
N ILE A 281 -29.87 16.73 -15.73
CA ILE A 281 -29.03 17.76 -16.34
C ILE A 281 -29.83 18.57 -17.38
N LYS A 282 -30.61 17.91 -18.23
CA LYS A 282 -31.50 18.56 -19.22
C LYS A 282 -32.58 19.40 -18.55
N GLN A 283 -33.24 18.87 -17.52
CA GLN A 283 -34.24 19.60 -16.72
C GLN A 283 -33.64 20.85 -16.06
N ALA A 284 -32.37 20.77 -15.63
CA ALA A 284 -31.63 21.90 -15.08
C ALA A 284 -30.95 22.79 -16.15
N ASN A 285 -31.30 22.61 -17.43
CA ASN A 285 -30.75 23.37 -18.56
C ASN A 285 -29.21 23.37 -18.61
N TYR A 286 -28.61 22.20 -18.44
CA TYR A 286 -27.15 21.99 -18.51
C TYR A 286 -26.36 22.81 -17.49
N LYS A 287 -26.96 23.10 -16.34
CA LYS A 287 -26.34 23.83 -15.25
C LYS A 287 -26.71 23.18 -13.92
N SER A 288 -25.82 23.30 -12.94
CA SER A 288 -26.17 23.09 -11.53
C SER A 288 -26.09 24.41 -10.78
N ASN A 289 -27.13 24.72 -10.01
CA ASN A 289 -27.11 25.86 -9.13
C ASN A 289 -26.37 25.48 -7.84
N VAL A 290 -25.21 26.09 -7.62
CA VAL A 290 -24.30 25.81 -6.50
C VAL A 290 -24.44 26.92 -5.47
N LEU A 291 -24.89 26.57 -4.27
CA LEU A 291 -24.94 27.44 -3.11
C LEU A 291 -23.65 27.27 -2.30
N PHE A 292 -22.86 28.34 -2.22
CA PHE A 292 -21.78 28.48 -1.26
C PHE A 292 -22.33 29.16 0.00
N VAL A 293 -22.45 28.40 1.09
CA VAL A 293 -23.01 28.87 2.38
C VAL A 293 -22.27 30.09 2.90
N VAL A 294 -20.94 30.09 2.74
CA VAL A 294 -20.08 31.25 2.94
C VAL A 294 -19.55 31.67 1.57
N PRO A 295 -19.84 32.88 1.06
CA PRO A 295 -20.50 34.01 1.73
C PRO A 295 -22.04 34.11 1.57
N ASN A 296 -22.72 33.00 1.27
CA ASN A 296 -24.15 32.90 0.87
C ASN A 296 -24.36 33.43 -0.56
N LEU A 297 -23.73 32.77 -1.52
CA LEU A 297 -23.83 33.07 -2.94
C LEU A 297 -24.25 31.84 -3.74
N ASN A 298 -25.19 32.06 -4.65
CA ASN A 298 -25.59 31.08 -5.65
C ASN A 298 -24.82 31.35 -6.95
N VAL A 299 -24.14 30.33 -7.48
CA VAL A 299 -23.41 30.37 -8.74
C VAL A 299 -23.81 29.19 -9.60
N SER A 300 -24.00 29.42 -10.89
CA SER A 300 -24.28 28.33 -11.83
C SER A 300 -22.99 27.65 -12.29
N LEU A 301 -22.85 26.36 -12.01
CA LEU A 301 -21.85 25.47 -12.59
C LEU A 301 -22.35 24.96 -13.94
N PRO A 302 -21.75 25.33 -15.08
CA PRO A 302 -22.09 24.73 -16.36
C PRO A 302 -21.70 23.25 -16.41
N ILE A 303 -22.56 22.43 -16.99
CA ILE A 303 -22.34 20.99 -17.18
C ILE A 303 -22.40 20.65 -18.67
N GLU A 304 -21.33 20.07 -19.19
CA GLU A 304 -21.26 19.55 -20.55
C GLU A 304 -21.34 18.03 -20.53
N ILE A 305 -22.25 17.47 -21.34
CA ILE A 305 -22.28 16.01 -21.54
C ILE A 305 -21.16 15.64 -22.50
N ILE A 306 -20.21 14.82 -22.03
CA ILE A 306 -19.11 14.38 -22.90
C ILE A 306 -19.59 13.35 -23.92
N PRO A 307 -19.05 13.38 -25.16
CA PRO A 307 -19.29 12.31 -26.11
C PRO A 307 -18.68 10.99 -25.61
N PRO A 308 -19.19 9.84 -26.07
CA PRO A 308 -18.53 8.56 -25.87
C PRO A 308 -17.07 8.65 -26.30
N LYS A 309 -16.15 8.14 -25.47
CA LYS A 309 -14.74 8.00 -25.82
C LYS A 309 -14.27 6.62 -25.40
N VAL A 310 -13.84 5.84 -26.38
CA VAL A 310 -13.27 4.51 -26.15
C VAL A 310 -11.78 4.66 -25.88
N ASN A 311 -11.34 4.12 -24.74
CA ASN A 311 -9.92 4.02 -24.41
C ASN A 311 -9.33 2.70 -24.91
N ILE A 312 -10.10 1.60 -24.80
CA ILE A 312 -9.67 0.24 -25.19
C ILE A 312 -10.86 -0.50 -25.80
N MET A 313 -10.63 -1.26 -26.88
CA MET A 313 -11.62 -2.16 -27.48
C MET A 313 -10.99 -3.51 -27.81
N ALA A 314 -11.73 -4.59 -27.55
CA ALA A 314 -11.33 -5.94 -27.93
C ALA A 314 -12.54 -6.73 -28.46
N CYS A 315 -12.38 -7.41 -29.59
CA CYS A 315 -13.38 -8.28 -30.19
C CYS A 315 -12.84 -9.70 -30.33
N SER A 316 -13.67 -10.69 -29.99
CA SER A 316 -13.34 -12.12 -30.06
C SER A 316 -14.52 -12.93 -30.61
N PRO A 317 -14.30 -13.95 -31.45
CA PRO A 317 -15.36 -14.87 -31.88
C PRO A 317 -15.99 -15.60 -30.67
N THR A 318 -17.31 -15.80 -30.70
CA THR A 318 -18.06 -16.61 -29.71
C THR A 318 -18.79 -17.78 -30.37
N ASN A 319 -19.38 -18.67 -29.55
CA ASN A 319 -20.09 -19.90 -29.92
C ASN A 319 -20.61 -19.94 -31.37
N GLY A 320 -20.02 -20.79 -32.23
CA GLY A 320 -20.68 -21.15 -33.49
C GLY A 320 -20.32 -20.38 -34.76
N GLN A 321 -19.19 -19.64 -34.85
CA GLN A 321 -18.72 -18.90 -36.05
C GLN A 321 -19.57 -17.69 -36.49
N TYR A 322 -20.80 -17.56 -36.02
CA TYR A 322 -21.71 -16.52 -36.51
C TYR A 322 -21.72 -15.26 -35.66
N GLU A 323 -21.04 -15.25 -34.51
CA GLU A 323 -21.08 -14.16 -33.55
C GLU A 323 -19.67 -13.74 -33.11
N VAL A 324 -19.43 -12.43 -33.10
CA VAL A 324 -18.22 -11.80 -32.57
C VAL A 324 -18.61 -10.96 -31.36
N TYR A 325 -18.10 -11.31 -30.19
CA TYR A 325 -18.28 -10.55 -28.96
C TYR A 325 -17.24 -9.44 -28.85
N CYS A 326 -17.69 -8.21 -28.72
CA CYS A 326 -16.86 -7.02 -28.58
C CYS A 326 -17.06 -6.37 -27.20
N SER A 327 -15.97 -6.00 -26.55
CA SER A 327 -15.93 -5.22 -25.30
C SER A 327 -15.21 -3.91 -25.53
N LEU A 328 -15.85 -2.79 -25.19
CA LEU A 328 -15.35 -1.44 -25.34
C LEU A 328 -15.27 -0.80 -23.95
N PHE A 329 -14.09 -0.34 -23.52
CA PHE A 329 -13.86 0.34 -22.25
C PHE A 329 -13.52 1.81 -22.49
N GLY A 330 -14.05 2.71 -21.67
CA GLY A 330 -13.99 4.13 -21.94
C GLY A 330 -14.86 4.98 -21.01
N VAL A 331 -15.27 6.15 -21.50
CA VAL A 331 -16.13 7.13 -20.79
C VAL A 331 -17.24 7.62 -21.71
N GLY A 332 -18.31 8.22 -21.18
CA GLY A 332 -19.41 8.74 -22.00
C GLY A 332 -20.48 7.71 -22.41
N PHE A 333 -20.46 6.49 -21.85
CA PHE A 333 -21.30 5.37 -22.30
C PHE A 333 -22.70 5.27 -21.68
N VAL A 334 -23.11 6.19 -20.79
CA VAL A 334 -24.38 6.23 -20.01
C VAL A 334 -24.28 5.60 -18.61
N TYR A 335 -24.76 6.35 -17.61
CA TYR A 335 -25.07 5.90 -16.25
C TYR A 335 -26.58 5.69 -16.12
N VAL A 336 -27.12 4.47 -16.24
CA VAL A 336 -28.38 4.05 -15.57
C VAL A 336 -28.58 2.53 -15.71
N SER A 337 -29.35 1.94 -14.79
CA SER A 337 -29.84 0.55 -14.76
C SER A 337 -30.12 -0.12 -16.11
N ASN A 338 -30.07 -1.46 -16.17
CA ASN A 338 -30.29 -2.34 -17.35
C ASN A 338 -31.48 -1.99 -18.29
N ALA A 339 -32.42 -1.14 -17.88
CA ALA A 339 -33.57 -0.70 -18.66
C ALA A 339 -33.24 0.09 -19.96
N TYR A 340 -32.01 0.58 -20.15
CA TYR A 340 -31.68 1.50 -21.24
C TYR A 340 -30.65 0.97 -22.26
N GLN A 341 -30.39 -0.33 -22.31
CA GLN A 341 -29.48 -0.94 -23.30
C GLN A 341 -29.82 -0.54 -24.74
N ASN A 342 -31.11 -0.34 -25.05
CA ASN A 342 -31.62 0.06 -26.36
C ASN A 342 -31.26 1.51 -26.77
N LEU A 343 -30.71 2.34 -25.87
CA LEU A 343 -30.37 3.73 -26.18
C LEU A 343 -28.96 3.90 -26.75
N VAL A 344 -28.13 2.86 -26.68
CA VAL A 344 -26.77 2.86 -27.24
C VAL A 344 -26.73 1.89 -28.41
N SER A 345 -26.22 2.35 -29.54
CA SER A 345 -25.99 1.52 -30.73
C SER A 345 -24.53 1.61 -31.14
N VAL A 346 -23.92 0.47 -31.46
CA VAL A 346 -22.52 0.39 -31.87
C VAL A 346 -22.48 -0.23 -33.27
N TYR A 347 -21.79 0.44 -34.19
CA TYR A 347 -21.58 -0.02 -35.56
C TYR A 347 -20.08 -0.12 -35.86
N LEU A 348 -19.67 -1.16 -36.56
CA LEU A 348 -18.32 -1.32 -37.09
C LEU A 348 -18.41 -1.33 -38.62
N ASP A 349 -18.04 -0.23 -39.27
CA ASP A 349 -18.37 0.04 -40.68
C ASP A 349 -19.88 -0.18 -40.95
N ASN A 350 -20.23 -1.29 -41.62
CA ASN A 350 -21.62 -1.68 -41.93
C ASN A 350 -22.20 -2.72 -40.94
N TYR A 351 -21.39 -3.23 -40.02
CA TYR A 351 -21.82 -4.25 -39.06
C TYR A 351 -22.55 -3.60 -37.89
N ASN A 352 -23.78 -4.05 -37.62
CA ASN A 352 -24.48 -3.72 -36.39
C ASN A 352 -23.98 -4.61 -35.25
N CYS A 353 -23.44 -4.01 -34.18
CA CYS A 353 -23.04 -4.69 -32.96
C CYS A 353 -24.18 -4.59 -31.94
N ASN A 354 -24.95 -5.67 -31.80
CA ASN A 354 -26.07 -5.77 -30.88
C ASN A 354 -25.57 -5.64 -29.44
N VAL A 355 -25.88 -4.53 -28.77
CA VAL A 355 -25.44 -4.24 -27.41
C VAL A 355 -26.11 -5.21 -26.42
N THR A 356 -25.29 -5.94 -25.66
CA THR A 356 -25.74 -6.91 -24.65
C THR A 356 -25.73 -6.33 -23.23
N SER A 357 -24.82 -5.40 -22.95
CA SER A 357 -24.81 -4.64 -21.70
C SER A 357 -24.04 -3.32 -21.86
N VAL A 358 -24.43 -2.34 -21.06
CA VAL A 358 -23.82 -1.01 -21.01
C VAL A 358 -23.65 -0.61 -19.56
N SER A 359 -22.49 -0.06 -19.24
CA SER A 359 -22.17 0.62 -17.99
C SER A 359 -21.52 1.96 -18.30
N THR A 360 -21.28 2.77 -17.28
CA THR A 360 -20.60 4.07 -17.43
C THR A 360 -19.19 3.96 -18.01
N GLY A 361 -18.53 2.82 -17.80
CA GLY A 361 -17.15 2.57 -18.21
C GLY A 361 -16.98 1.52 -19.30
N ALA A 362 -18.02 0.76 -19.64
CA ALA A 362 -17.93 -0.33 -20.62
C ALA A 362 -19.21 -0.56 -21.43
N ILE A 363 -19.05 -0.88 -22.72
CA ILE A 363 -20.09 -1.41 -23.60
C ILE A 363 -19.68 -2.82 -24.02
N HIS A 364 -20.61 -3.77 -23.92
CA HIS A 364 -20.46 -5.10 -24.46
C HIS A 364 -21.51 -5.31 -25.57
N CYS A 365 -21.10 -5.86 -26.71
CA CYS A 365 -21.97 -6.07 -27.86
C CYS A 365 -21.56 -7.29 -28.69
N ILE A 366 -22.49 -7.80 -29.50
CA ILE A 366 -22.30 -8.98 -30.36
C ILE A 366 -22.59 -8.60 -31.81
N ILE A 367 -21.65 -8.89 -32.72
CA ILE A 367 -21.84 -8.77 -34.17
C ILE A 367 -22.22 -10.13 -34.73
N THR A 368 -23.38 -10.26 -35.35
CA THR A 368 -23.74 -11.48 -36.09
C THR A 368 -23.18 -11.40 -37.52
N THR A 369 -21.99 -11.95 -37.75
CA THR A 369 -21.35 -12.00 -39.08
C THR A 369 -20.53 -13.27 -39.27
N ARG A 370 -20.42 -13.72 -40.53
CA ARG A 370 -19.49 -14.78 -40.95
C ARG A 370 -18.12 -14.23 -41.37
N LEU A 371 -18.02 -12.94 -41.66
CA LEU A 371 -16.82 -12.32 -42.22
C LEU A 371 -16.45 -11.14 -41.32
N PHE A 372 -15.51 -11.34 -40.41
CA PHE A 372 -14.94 -10.26 -39.61
C PHE A 372 -13.44 -10.18 -39.94
N ASP A 373 -13.14 -9.52 -41.05
CA ASP A 373 -11.80 -9.45 -41.64
C ASP A 373 -10.76 -8.75 -40.76
N ASN A 374 -9.49 -9.10 -40.98
CA ASN A 374 -8.35 -8.38 -40.42
C ASN A 374 -8.18 -7.05 -41.13
N LYS A 375 -8.72 -5.99 -40.52
CA LYS A 375 -8.62 -4.64 -41.05
C LYS A 375 -8.84 -3.61 -39.95
N ASN A 376 -8.67 -2.35 -40.33
CA ASN A 376 -9.13 -1.23 -39.54
C ASN A 376 -10.63 -1.04 -39.78
N TYR A 377 -11.41 -1.09 -38.71
CA TYR A 377 -12.83 -0.77 -38.68
C TYR A 377 -13.02 0.66 -38.21
N THR A 378 -13.93 1.38 -38.85
CA THR A 378 -14.47 2.61 -38.29
C THR A 378 -15.60 2.24 -37.35
N VAL A 379 -15.38 2.45 -36.06
CA VAL A 379 -16.38 2.17 -35.02
C VAL A 379 -17.18 3.44 -34.77
N LEU A 380 -18.51 3.38 -34.96
CA LEU A 380 -19.46 4.43 -34.65
C LEU A 380 -20.26 4.03 -33.41
N ILE A 381 -20.24 4.85 -32.37
CA ILE A 381 -21.11 4.70 -31.21
C ILE A 381 -22.14 5.82 -31.25
N LEU A 382 -23.41 5.46 -31.30
CA LEU A 382 -24.55 6.36 -31.17
C LEU A 382 -25.13 6.23 -29.77
N ASN A 383 -25.17 7.33 -29.02
CA ASN A 383 -25.83 7.38 -27.72
C ASN A 383 -27.06 8.29 -27.85
N THR A 384 -28.22 7.67 -28.08
CA THR A 384 -29.49 8.41 -28.27
C THR A 384 -29.97 9.09 -26.99
N TYR A 385 -29.52 8.62 -25.82
CA TYR A 385 -29.86 9.23 -24.53
C TYR A 385 -29.19 10.61 -24.35
N SER A 386 -27.89 10.70 -24.67
CA SER A 386 -27.17 11.98 -24.70
C SER A 386 -27.40 12.77 -25.99
N GLY A 387 -27.81 12.11 -27.07
CA GLY A 387 -27.87 12.69 -28.42
C GLY A 387 -26.50 12.85 -29.07
N LEU A 388 -25.44 12.24 -28.50
CA LEU A 388 -24.06 12.35 -28.98
C LEU A 388 -23.60 11.07 -29.64
N SER A 389 -22.63 11.21 -30.55
CA SER A 389 -21.97 10.09 -31.21
C SER A 389 -20.47 10.29 -31.26
N THR A 390 -19.73 9.19 -31.33
CA THR A 390 -18.28 9.21 -31.54
C THR A 390 -17.90 8.25 -32.64
N THR A 391 -16.83 8.57 -33.37
CA THR A 391 -16.18 7.65 -34.30
C THR A 391 -14.71 7.48 -33.91
N PHE A 392 -14.21 6.25 -33.99
CA PHE A 392 -12.78 5.97 -33.82
C PHE A 392 -12.36 4.75 -34.65
N GLN A 393 -11.06 4.57 -34.81
CA GLN A 393 -10.49 3.48 -35.59
C GLN A 393 -10.12 2.31 -34.67
N TYR A 394 -10.59 1.10 -35.00
CA TYR A 394 -10.24 -0.15 -34.33
C TYR A 394 -9.53 -1.08 -35.30
N SER A 395 -8.24 -1.34 -35.04
CA SER A 395 -7.48 -2.34 -35.79
C SER A 395 -7.79 -3.72 -35.25
N HIS A 396 -8.53 -4.53 -36.01
CA HIS A 396 -8.74 -5.93 -35.68
C HIS A 396 -7.70 -6.80 -36.39
N SER A 397 -7.00 -7.62 -35.61
CA SER A 397 -6.27 -8.77 -36.12
C SER A 397 -6.83 -10.03 -35.46
N LEU A 398 -7.54 -10.85 -36.23
CA LEU A 398 -7.79 -12.25 -35.91
C LEU A 398 -6.43 -12.90 -35.66
N SER A 399 -6.24 -13.43 -34.46
CA SER A 399 -5.36 -14.57 -34.29
C SER A 399 -5.88 -15.66 -35.24
N HIS A 400 -5.08 -16.01 -36.27
CA HIS A 400 -5.33 -17.02 -37.30
C HIS A 400 -6.61 -17.87 -37.09
N GLY A 401 -7.61 -17.74 -37.99
CA GLY A 401 -8.91 -18.43 -37.89
C GLY A 401 -8.84 -19.97 -37.93
N PHE A 402 -7.64 -20.50 -38.15
CA PHE A 402 -7.33 -21.91 -38.09
C PHE A 402 -6.42 -22.13 -36.87
N LEU A 403 -6.88 -22.93 -35.92
CA LEU A 403 -6.03 -23.49 -34.87
C LEU A 403 -6.34 -24.96 -34.76
N ILE A 404 -5.42 -25.82 -35.19
CA ILE A 404 -5.58 -27.26 -34.99
C ILE A 404 -5.20 -27.56 -33.54
N SER A 405 -6.16 -28.04 -32.74
CA SER A 405 -5.93 -28.49 -31.37
C SER A 405 -5.57 -29.98 -31.29
N SER A 406 -6.10 -30.80 -32.21
CA SER A 406 -5.77 -32.23 -32.30
C SER A 406 -6.09 -32.81 -33.69
N ILE A 407 -5.52 -33.96 -34.00
CA ILE A 407 -5.75 -34.68 -35.27
C ILE A 407 -5.96 -36.17 -34.96
N ILE A 408 -7.07 -36.72 -35.41
CA ILE A 408 -7.30 -38.16 -35.56
C ILE A 408 -6.90 -38.52 -36.99
N SER A 409 -5.76 -39.16 -37.13
CA SER A 409 -5.26 -39.60 -38.43
C SER A 409 -5.80 -40.98 -38.81
N PRO A 410 -5.75 -41.39 -40.09
CA PRO A 410 -6.03 -42.75 -40.53
C PRO A 410 -4.77 -43.65 -40.50
N PRO A 411 -4.89 -44.98 -40.67
CA PRO A 411 -3.76 -45.89 -40.87
C PRO A 411 -2.97 -45.57 -42.15
N ARG A 412 -1.76 -46.14 -42.31
CA ARG A 412 -0.84 -45.86 -43.46
C ARG A 412 -1.43 -46.16 -44.83
N ARG A 413 -2.48 -46.98 -44.90
CA ARG A 413 -3.23 -47.26 -46.14
C ARG A 413 -4.09 -46.09 -46.62
N GLY A 414 -4.19 -45.02 -45.84
CA GLY A 414 -5.08 -43.89 -46.09
C GLY A 414 -6.45 -44.07 -45.44
N GLY A 415 -7.25 -43.00 -45.44
CA GLY A 415 -8.57 -42.97 -44.82
C GLY A 415 -9.00 -41.57 -44.38
N ILE A 416 -9.97 -41.52 -43.46
CA ILE A 416 -10.53 -40.26 -42.94
C ILE A 416 -9.58 -39.66 -41.89
N VAL A 417 -9.21 -38.41 -42.11
CA VAL A 417 -8.56 -37.51 -41.14
C VAL A 417 -9.65 -36.68 -40.47
N THR A 418 -9.64 -36.60 -39.14
CA THR A 418 -10.47 -35.65 -38.39
C THR A 418 -9.57 -34.71 -37.61
N MET A 419 -9.56 -33.43 -37.96
CA MET A 419 -8.87 -32.39 -37.22
C MET A 419 -9.86 -31.70 -36.29
N THR A 420 -9.51 -31.60 -35.02
CA THR A 420 -10.25 -30.84 -34.01
C THR A 420 -9.49 -29.55 -33.74
N GLY A 421 -10.20 -28.46 -33.51
CA GLY A 421 -9.57 -27.14 -33.49
C GLY A 421 -10.56 -25.99 -33.49
N VAL A 422 -10.09 -24.84 -33.93
CA VAL A 422 -10.90 -23.70 -34.34
C VAL A 422 -10.75 -23.61 -35.84
N PHE A 423 -11.82 -23.88 -36.58
CA PHE A 423 -11.84 -23.81 -38.04
C PHE A 423 -12.84 -22.75 -38.47
N THR A 424 -12.70 -21.53 -37.93
CA THR A 424 -13.69 -20.48 -38.15
C THR A 424 -13.75 -20.13 -39.64
N ASN A 425 -14.95 -20.09 -40.22
CA ASN A 425 -15.23 -19.81 -41.63
C ASN A 425 -14.66 -20.80 -42.66
N SER A 426 -14.25 -21.99 -42.23
CA SER A 426 -13.83 -23.02 -43.18
C SER A 426 -15.01 -23.59 -43.96
N THR A 427 -14.86 -23.72 -45.28
CA THR A 427 -15.88 -24.30 -46.17
C THR A 427 -15.37 -25.58 -46.83
N SER A 428 -16.26 -26.37 -47.44
CA SER A 428 -15.84 -27.53 -48.27
C SER A 428 -15.01 -27.12 -49.50
N ASN A 429 -14.97 -25.84 -49.85
CA ASN A 429 -14.14 -25.30 -50.94
C ASN A 429 -12.72 -24.95 -50.48
N ASP A 430 -12.44 -24.95 -49.19
CA ASP A 430 -11.09 -24.72 -48.68
C ASP A 430 -10.20 -25.90 -49.09
N SER A 431 -8.94 -25.62 -49.40
CA SER A 431 -8.00 -26.68 -49.76
C SER A 431 -7.11 -27.02 -48.56
N VAL A 432 -7.17 -28.29 -48.16
CA VAL A 432 -6.29 -28.87 -47.14
C VAL A 432 -5.25 -29.71 -47.87
N MET A 433 -3.98 -29.36 -47.69
CA MET A 433 -2.84 -30.18 -48.10
C MET A 433 -2.19 -30.76 -46.85
N ILE A 434 -1.88 -32.05 -46.89
CA ILE A 434 -1.09 -32.72 -45.87
C ILE A 434 0.20 -33.17 -46.55
N GLY A 435 1.31 -32.49 -46.26
CA GLY A 435 2.52 -32.52 -47.06
C GLY A 435 2.23 -32.00 -48.46
N ASN A 436 2.50 -32.84 -49.47
CA ASN A 436 2.18 -32.55 -50.88
C ASN A 436 0.87 -33.20 -51.35
N ASN A 437 0.13 -33.87 -50.46
CA ASN A 437 -1.09 -34.60 -50.83
C ASN A 437 -2.34 -33.77 -50.53
N LEU A 438 -3.22 -33.64 -51.51
CA LEU A 438 -4.54 -33.03 -51.32
C LEU A 438 -5.39 -33.93 -50.42
N CYS A 439 -5.99 -33.33 -49.37
CA CYS A 439 -6.94 -33.97 -48.46
C CYS A 439 -8.33 -33.35 -48.67
N PRO A 440 -9.18 -33.88 -49.57
CA PRO A 440 -10.49 -33.29 -49.86
C PRO A 440 -11.39 -33.28 -48.62
N ILE A 441 -11.91 -32.11 -48.28
CA ILE A 441 -12.80 -31.91 -47.13
C ILE A 441 -14.10 -32.70 -47.35
N GLN A 442 -14.44 -33.58 -46.40
CA GLN A 442 -15.70 -34.31 -46.36
C GLN A 442 -16.77 -33.55 -45.60
N SER A 443 -16.39 -32.96 -44.46
CA SER A 443 -17.25 -32.07 -43.68
C SER A 443 -16.40 -31.13 -42.84
N VAL A 444 -16.89 -29.92 -42.59
CA VAL A 444 -16.23 -28.95 -41.73
C VAL A 444 -17.26 -28.17 -40.92
N ASN A 445 -16.97 -27.99 -39.64
CA ASN A 445 -17.72 -27.16 -38.71
C ASN A 445 -16.75 -26.33 -37.87
N ILE A 446 -17.29 -25.54 -36.94
CA ILE A 446 -16.54 -24.60 -36.11
C ILE A 446 -15.36 -25.20 -35.35
N SER A 447 -15.46 -26.50 -35.05
CA SER A 447 -14.56 -27.20 -34.14
C SER A 447 -13.91 -28.44 -34.75
N HIS A 448 -14.45 -28.95 -35.86
CA HIS A 448 -14.01 -30.20 -36.49
C HIS A 448 -13.95 -30.02 -38.01
N LEU A 449 -12.85 -30.44 -38.62
CA LEU A 449 -12.68 -30.58 -40.06
C LEU A 449 -12.33 -32.03 -40.35
N THR A 450 -13.11 -32.68 -41.21
CA THR A 450 -12.81 -34.03 -41.69
C THR A 450 -12.43 -33.98 -43.16
N CYS A 451 -11.38 -34.69 -43.54
CA CYS A 451 -10.94 -34.85 -44.93
C CYS A 451 -10.44 -36.28 -45.17
N VAL A 452 -10.27 -36.69 -46.42
CA VAL A 452 -9.76 -38.03 -46.75
C VAL A 452 -8.38 -37.91 -47.36
N ILE A 453 -7.42 -38.68 -46.88
CA ILE A 453 -6.07 -38.76 -47.45
C ILE A 453 -5.77 -40.17 -47.96
N GLY A 454 -4.97 -40.26 -49.02
CA GLY A 454 -4.43 -41.52 -49.53
C GLY A 454 -3.38 -42.14 -48.61
N PRO A 455 -2.75 -43.26 -49.03
CA PRO A 455 -1.65 -43.85 -48.30
C PRO A 455 -0.42 -42.93 -48.25
N GLY A 456 0.35 -43.00 -47.17
CA GLY A 456 1.56 -42.20 -46.99
C GLY A 456 2.29 -42.48 -45.67
N GLU A 457 3.27 -41.64 -45.35
CA GLU A 457 4.10 -41.69 -44.14
C GLU A 457 4.44 -40.25 -43.71
N GLY A 458 4.41 -39.98 -42.40
CA GLY A 458 4.75 -38.68 -41.79
C GLY A 458 6.10 -38.66 -41.06
N PRO A 459 6.47 -37.54 -40.41
CA PRO A 459 5.69 -36.32 -40.23
C PRO A 459 5.44 -35.53 -41.51
N LEU A 460 4.24 -34.98 -41.65
CA LEU A 460 3.85 -34.07 -42.74
C LEU A 460 3.34 -32.73 -42.18
N ASN A 461 3.52 -31.67 -42.95
CA ASN A 461 2.93 -30.35 -42.67
C ASN A 461 1.44 -30.36 -43.02
N ILE A 462 0.62 -29.59 -42.31
CA ILE A 462 -0.77 -29.33 -42.75
C ILE A 462 -0.84 -27.88 -43.23
N ASN A 463 -1.22 -27.71 -44.50
CA ASN A 463 -1.57 -26.42 -45.08
C ASN A 463 -3.08 -26.35 -45.29
N ILE A 464 -3.72 -25.38 -44.67
CA ILE A 464 -5.11 -25.02 -44.96
C ILE A 464 -5.07 -23.68 -45.69
N THR A 465 -5.58 -23.65 -46.92
CA THR A 465 -5.73 -22.42 -47.69
C THR A 465 -7.20 -22.15 -47.96
N ASN A 466 -7.63 -20.95 -47.59
CA ASN A 466 -8.99 -20.47 -47.77
C ASN A 466 -8.93 -19.23 -48.67
N THR A 467 -9.84 -19.12 -49.64
CA THR A 467 -9.90 -18.02 -50.61
C THR A 467 -10.14 -16.65 -49.97
N ILE A 468 -10.60 -16.62 -48.71
CA ILE A 468 -11.01 -15.43 -47.95
C ILE A 468 -10.07 -15.18 -46.75
N LEU A 469 -9.72 -16.21 -45.98
CA LEU A 469 -8.95 -16.08 -44.73
C LEU A 469 -7.43 -16.15 -44.87
N GLY A 470 -6.90 -16.50 -46.05
CA GLY A 470 -5.46 -16.68 -46.27
C GLY A 470 -4.96 -18.10 -45.99
N TYR A 471 -3.67 -18.21 -45.65
CA TYR A 471 -2.95 -19.47 -45.51
C TYR A 471 -2.65 -19.78 -44.03
N TYR A 472 -2.82 -21.05 -43.63
CA TYR A 472 -2.41 -21.57 -42.33
C TYR A 472 -1.52 -22.79 -42.52
N LEU A 473 -0.27 -22.70 -42.10
CA LEU A 473 0.73 -23.76 -42.15
C LEU A 473 1.06 -24.19 -40.73
N VAL A 474 0.96 -25.48 -40.45
CA VAL A 474 1.53 -26.09 -39.25
C VAL A 474 2.52 -27.16 -39.66
N GLU A 475 3.76 -26.98 -39.23
CA GLU A 475 4.86 -27.85 -39.64
C GLU A 475 4.94 -29.11 -38.79
N ASN A 476 5.15 -30.25 -39.44
CA ASN A 476 5.47 -31.55 -38.83
C ASN A 476 4.46 -32.08 -37.79
N ILE A 477 3.16 -31.80 -37.96
CA ILE A 477 2.12 -32.24 -37.00
C ILE A 477 1.30 -33.46 -37.43
N PHE A 478 1.27 -33.80 -38.73
CA PHE A 478 0.46 -34.91 -39.24
C PHE A 478 1.25 -36.22 -39.30
N PHE A 479 0.72 -37.25 -38.67
CA PHE A 479 1.25 -38.61 -38.65
C PHE A 479 0.09 -39.57 -38.87
N TYR A 480 0.21 -40.58 -39.74
CA TYR A 480 -0.74 -41.69 -39.83
C TYR A 480 -0.81 -42.46 -38.50
N GLN A 481 -1.91 -43.16 -38.21
CA GLN A 481 -2.09 -43.95 -36.98
C GLN A 481 -0.97 -44.99 -36.78
N ASP A 482 -0.57 -45.63 -37.88
CA ASP A 482 0.53 -46.61 -37.87
C ASP A 482 1.88 -45.95 -38.17
N ASP A 483 1.94 -44.62 -38.33
CA ASP A 483 3.24 -43.99 -38.33
C ASP A 483 3.85 -44.16 -36.95
N PRO A 484 5.12 -44.59 -36.88
CA PRO A 484 5.85 -44.43 -35.67
C PRO A 484 5.96 -42.91 -35.45
N LYS A 485 5.11 -42.34 -34.59
CA LYS A 485 5.52 -41.17 -33.82
C LYS A 485 6.71 -41.65 -33.01
N GLN A 486 7.91 -41.53 -33.56
CA GLN A 486 9.12 -41.82 -32.83
C GLN A 486 9.19 -40.77 -31.71
N CYS A 487 8.74 -41.15 -30.51
CA CYS A 487 9.54 -40.83 -29.35
C CYS A 487 10.96 -41.26 -29.78
N LEU A 488 11.97 -40.37 -29.70
CA LEU A 488 13.35 -40.86 -29.72
C LEU A 488 13.36 -42.09 -28.81
N GLU A 489 13.83 -43.21 -29.35
CA GLU A 489 13.46 -44.60 -29.01
C GLU A 489 12.81 -44.78 -27.64
N SER A 490 11.78 -45.63 -27.46
CA SER A 490 11.10 -45.80 -26.15
C SER A 490 11.99 -46.04 -24.88
N SER A 491 13.28 -46.27 -25.07
CA SER A 491 14.42 -46.18 -24.12
C SER A 491 14.81 -44.76 -23.65
N GLU A 492 14.45 -43.68 -24.35
CA GLU A 492 15.00 -42.33 -24.15
C GLU A 492 14.17 -41.44 -23.22
N CYS A 493 12.85 -41.61 -23.05
CA CYS A 493 12.11 -40.89 -21.97
C CYS A 493 12.52 -41.31 -20.55
N ASN A 494 13.68 -41.96 -20.39
CA ASN A 494 14.24 -42.44 -19.15
C ASN A 494 13.19 -43.16 -18.29
N LYS A 495 12.43 -44.10 -18.89
CA LYS A 495 11.36 -44.84 -18.17
C LYS A 495 11.87 -45.53 -16.91
N ILE A 496 13.14 -45.93 -16.90
CA ILE A 496 13.78 -46.69 -15.82
C ILE A 496 14.10 -45.79 -14.61
N ASN A 497 14.76 -44.63 -14.81
CA ASN A 497 15.15 -43.75 -13.70
C ASN A 497 14.28 -42.49 -13.60
N GLY A 498 13.91 -41.91 -14.74
CA GLY A 498 13.21 -40.62 -14.86
C GLY A 498 11.69 -40.68 -14.71
N GLY A 499 11.10 -41.87 -14.84
CA GLY A 499 9.65 -42.06 -14.85
C GLY A 499 8.94 -41.30 -15.97
N GLY A 500 9.65 -40.92 -17.03
CA GLY A 500 9.10 -40.12 -18.12
C GLY A 500 8.06 -40.90 -18.90
N VAL A 501 6.84 -40.37 -18.96
CA VAL A 501 5.78 -40.90 -19.81
C VAL A 501 5.86 -40.15 -21.12
N CYS A 502 6.25 -40.81 -22.22
CA CYS A 502 6.11 -40.20 -23.54
C CYS A 502 4.62 -39.96 -23.76
N ASN A 503 4.22 -38.70 -23.94
CA ASN A 503 2.87 -38.40 -24.38
C ASN A 503 2.77 -38.86 -25.84
N PRO A 504 2.03 -39.94 -26.15
CA PRO A 504 1.99 -40.49 -27.51
C PRO A 504 1.30 -39.53 -28.49
N ILE A 505 0.57 -38.54 -27.98
CA ILE A 505 -0.13 -37.53 -28.77
C ILE A 505 0.86 -36.45 -29.23
N THR A 506 1.77 -36.00 -28.37
CA THR A 506 2.70 -34.88 -28.66
C THR A 506 4.14 -35.31 -29.01
N GLY A 507 4.55 -36.54 -28.71
CA GLY A 507 5.93 -37.01 -28.85
C GLY A 507 6.90 -36.42 -27.81
N LYS A 508 6.41 -35.65 -26.83
CA LYS A 508 7.21 -35.09 -25.72
C LYS A 508 7.19 -36.04 -24.52
N CYS A 509 8.32 -36.16 -23.83
CA CYS A 509 8.37 -36.84 -22.54
C CYS A 509 7.79 -35.94 -21.44
N GLU A 510 6.74 -36.39 -20.75
CA GLU A 510 6.29 -35.80 -19.49
C GLU A 510 7.16 -36.37 -18.38
N CYS A 511 8.08 -35.55 -17.87
CA CYS A 511 9.01 -35.97 -16.83
C CYS A 511 8.36 -35.99 -15.45
N SER A 512 8.79 -36.91 -14.59
CA SER A 512 8.46 -36.83 -13.17
C SER A 512 9.08 -35.57 -12.54
N ASN A 513 8.59 -35.14 -11.37
CA ASN A 513 9.07 -33.95 -10.63
C ASN A 513 10.59 -33.93 -10.35
N TYR A 514 11.28 -35.06 -10.55
CA TYR A 514 12.70 -35.26 -10.25
C TYR A 514 13.60 -35.15 -11.48
N TYR A 515 13.03 -35.09 -12.68
CA TYR A 515 13.75 -35.12 -13.94
C TYR A 515 13.22 -34.06 -14.92
N GLN A 516 14.08 -33.64 -15.84
CA GLN A 516 13.79 -32.63 -16.84
C GLN A 516 14.57 -32.91 -18.13
N GLY A 517 14.32 -32.11 -19.16
CA GLY A 517 14.91 -32.29 -20.49
C GLY A 517 13.91 -32.83 -21.50
N LEU A 518 14.33 -32.90 -22.76
CA LEU A 518 13.51 -33.43 -23.85
C LEU A 518 13.15 -34.91 -23.65
N ASP A 519 14.02 -35.63 -22.95
CA ASP A 519 14.04 -37.08 -22.75
C ASP A 519 14.00 -37.46 -21.25
N CYS A 520 13.81 -36.50 -20.34
CA CYS A 520 13.87 -36.73 -18.89
C CYS A 520 15.21 -37.33 -18.40
N SER A 521 16.31 -37.10 -19.13
CA SER A 521 17.65 -37.57 -18.75
C SER A 521 18.31 -36.69 -17.68
N PHE A 522 17.97 -35.40 -17.61
CA PHE A 522 18.59 -34.48 -16.65
C PHE A 522 17.88 -34.57 -15.31
N VAL A 523 18.66 -34.64 -14.23
CA VAL A 523 18.15 -34.54 -12.86
C VAL A 523 17.72 -33.10 -12.62
N SER A 524 16.49 -32.91 -12.15
CA SER A 524 15.95 -31.60 -11.84
C SER A 524 16.40 -31.18 -10.43
N HIS A 525 17.62 -30.63 -10.30
CA HIS A 525 18.12 -30.24 -8.98
C HIS A 525 17.24 -29.15 -8.36
N PHE A 526 16.84 -29.35 -7.11
CA PHE A 526 16.19 -28.33 -6.30
C PHE A 526 16.52 -28.49 -4.82
N VAL A 527 16.41 -27.41 -4.09
CA VAL A 527 16.51 -27.37 -2.63
C VAL A 527 15.15 -27.01 -2.07
N SER A 528 14.57 -27.90 -1.27
CA SER A 528 13.26 -27.70 -0.65
C SER A 528 13.32 -27.16 0.78
N SER A 529 14.37 -27.49 1.52
CA SER A 529 14.59 -26.95 2.87
C SER A 529 16.07 -26.92 3.24
N ILE A 530 16.42 -26.05 4.17
CA ILE A 530 17.80 -25.83 4.64
C ILE A 530 17.79 -25.80 6.15
N ILE A 531 18.68 -26.58 6.77
CA ILE A 531 19.10 -26.41 8.17
C ILE A 531 20.40 -25.61 8.14
N PRO A 532 20.35 -24.28 8.37
CA PRO A 532 21.54 -23.44 8.34
C PRO A 532 22.42 -23.67 9.58
N SER A 533 23.70 -23.31 9.44
CA SER A 533 24.64 -23.24 10.55
C SER A 533 24.41 -22.01 11.43
N THR A 534 25.02 -22.00 12.62
CA THR A 534 25.10 -20.78 13.44
C THR A 534 26.03 -19.74 12.84
N THR A 535 26.02 -18.51 13.34
CA THR A 535 26.94 -17.43 12.93
C THR A 535 28.43 -17.77 13.10
N ASN A 536 28.78 -18.73 13.96
CA ASN A 536 30.13 -19.28 14.08
C ASN A 536 30.51 -20.23 12.92
N GLY A 537 29.63 -20.41 11.93
CA GLY A 537 29.74 -21.48 10.96
C GLY A 537 29.38 -22.83 11.56
N GLY A 538 29.67 -23.89 10.83
CA GLY A 538 29.41 -25.27 11.23
C GLY A 538 28.64 -26.06 10.18
N ASN A 539 28.18 -27.25 10.57
CA ASN A 539 27.47 -28.13 9.65
C ASN A 539 26.13 -27.52 9.23
N THR A 540 25.94 -27.41 7.92
CA THR A 540 24.67 -27.05 7.32
C THR A 540 24.19 -28.19 6.44
N THR A 541 22.87 -28.40 6.40
CA THR A 541 22.27 -29.47 5.59
C THR A 541 21.19 -28.90 4.69
N LEU A 542 21.36 -29.10 3.39
CA LEU A 542 20.40 -28.80 2.34
C LEU A 542 19.61 -30.07 2.03
N PHE A 543 18.29 -29.97 2.00
CA PHE A 543 17.39 -31.03 1.61
C PHE A 543 16.70 -30.67 0.31
N GLY A 544 16.45 -31.65 -0.55
CA GLY A 544 15.77 -31.45 -1.81
C GLY A 544 15.96 -32.67 -2.70
N TRP A 545 16.29 -32.44 -3.97
CA TRP A 545 16.65 -33.49 -4.91
C TRP A 545 17.96 -33.15 -5.60
N PHE A 546 18.96 -34.01 -5.40
CA PHE A 546 20.33 -33.85 -5.91
C PHE A 546 20.72 -34.96 -6.89
N GLY A 547 19.81 -35.90 -7.19
CA GLY A 547 20.06 -37.05 -8.06
C GLY A 547 20.94 -38.13 -7.45
N ASN A 548 21.11 -39.26 -8.12
CA ASN A 548 21.91 -40.38 -7.58
C ASN A 548 23.43 -40.23 -7.82
N ASN A 549 23.82 -39.42 -8.79
CA ASN A 549 25.21 -39.19 -9.17
C ASN A 549 25.65 -37.81 -8.69
N HIS A 550 26.89 -37.69 -8.20
CA HIS A 550 27.41 -36.47 -7.59
C HIS A 550 28.84 -36.19 -8.05
N PHE A 551 29.01 -35.62 -9.24
CA PHE A 551 30.31 -35.23 -9.79
C PHE A 551 30.56 -33.73 -9.60
N ASN A 552 31.75 -33.37 -9.10
CA ASN A 552 32.19 -31.99 -8.88
C ASN A 552 31.17 -31.14 -8.10
N ALA A 553 30.54 -31.71 -7.08
CA ALA A 553 29.59 -31.00 -6.24
C ALA A 553 30.29 -29.86 -5.50
N LYS A 554 29.77 -28.64 -5.67
CA LYS A 554 30.25 -27.42 -5.01
C LYS A 554 29.06 -26.60 -4.55
N VAL A 555 29.17 -26.03 -3.35
CA VAL A 555 28.12 -25.19 -2.74
C VAL A 555 28.72 -23.85 -2.33
N LEU A 556 28.09 -22.76 -2.76
CA LEU A 556 28.42 -21.39 -2.38
C LEU A 556 27.26 -20.79 -1.57
N ILE A 557 27.60 -20.18 -0.42
CA ILE A 557 26.72 -19.34 0.39
C ILE A 557 27.13 -17.89 0.11
N GLY A 558 26.37 -17.20 -0.73
CA GLY A 558 26.78 -15.95 -1.35
C GLY A 558 28.06 -16.14 -2.17
N ASN A 559 29.15 -15.52 -1.74
CA ASN A 559 30.47 -15.66 -2.37
C ASN A 559 31.40 -16.62 -1.61
N LYS A 560 30.94 -17.23 -0.51
CA LYS A 560 31.75 -18.08 0.35
C LYS A 560 31.49 -19.56 0.06
N GLU A 561 32.54 -20.36 -0.03
CA GLU A 561 32.43 -21.79 -0.28
C GLU A 561 32.06 -22.57 0.99
N CYS A 562 31.04 -23.43 0.89
CA CYS A 562 30.65 -24.36 1.95
C CYS A 562 31.44 -25.66 1.78
N TYR A 563 32.58 -25.74 2.48
CA TYR A 563 33.57 -26.80 2.28
C TYR A 563 34.19 -27.24 3.63
N PRO A 564 34.38 -28.55 3.84
CA PRO A 564 34.11 -29.66 2.91
C PRO A 564 32.63 -30.07 2.85
N ILE A 565 32.22 -30.73 1.75
CA ILE A 565 30.96 -31.48 1.68
C ILE A 565 31.19 -32.82 2.38
N TYR A 566 30.55 -33.04 3.52
CA TYR A 566 30.68 -34.25 4.33
C TYR A 566 29.81 -35.40 3.80
N LYS A 567 28.66 -35.07 3.23
CA LYS A 567 27.68 -36.04 2.76
C LYS A 567 26.89 -35.45 1.61
N ILE A 568 26.72 -36.22 0.55
CA ILE A 568 25.78 -35.93 -0.51
C ILE A 568 25.12 -37.24 -0.93
N ASN A 569 23.79 -37.23 -1.01
CA ASN A 569 22.99 -38.30 -1.59
C ASN A 569 21.83 -37.68 -2.38
N SER A 570 20.91 -38.51 -2.88
CA SER A 570 19.82 -38.04 -3.72
C SER A 570 18.88 -37.02 -3.10
N THR A 571 18.81 -36.91 -1.77
CA THR A 571 17.87 -36.00 -1.09
C THR A 571 18.52 -35.03 -0.10
N THR A 572 19.80 -35.22 0.24
CA THR A 572 20.51 -34.50 1.29
C THR A 572 21.93 -34.14 0.88
N LEU A 573 22.34 -32.90 1.16
CA LEU A 573 23.70 -32.40 0.99
C LEU A 573 24.11 -31.69 2.28
N THR A 574 25.13 -32.20 2.96
CA THR A 574 25.69 -31.62 4.18
C THR A 574 27.10 -31.12 3.92
N CYS A 575 27.37 -29.85 4.23
CA CYS A 575 28.68 -29.22 4.08
C CYS A 575 29.01 -28.33 5.29
N LEU A 576 30.28 -27.94 5.42
CA LEU A 576 30.72 -27.02 6.46
C LEU A 576 30.57 -25.57 5.99
N ALA A 577 29.60 -24.85 6.55
CA ALA A 577 29.42 -23.44 6.26
C ALA A 577 30.46 -22.59 7.01
N PRO A 578 31.10 -21.61 6.34
CA PRO A 578 32.05 -20.71 6.98
C PRO A 578 31.32 -19.72 7.89
N PRO A 579 31.98 -19.15 8.92
CA PRO A 579 31.39 -18.11 9.75
C PRO A 579 30.93 -16.88 8.94
N ALA A 580 29.69 -16.44 9.18
CA ALA A 580 29.14 -15.20 8.64
C ALA A 580 27.87 -14.79 9.42
N THR A 581 27.33 -13.62 9.09
CA THR A 581 26.08 -13.09 9.63
C THR A 581 25.20 -12.61 8.48
N GLY A 582 23.88 -12.63 8.67
CA GLY A 582 22.91 -12.15 7.68
C GLY A 582 22.39 -13.22 6.69
N LEU A 583 21.72 -12.73 5.64
CA LEU A 583 20.99 -13.51 4.64
C LEU A 583 21.76 -13.59 3.31
N TYR A 584 21.88 -14.78 2.74
CA TYR A 584 22.62 -15.06 1.51
C TYR A 584 21.84 -15.96 0.55
N SER A 585 22.24 -15.93 -0.73
CA SER A 585 21.78 -16.88 -1.75
C SER A 585 22.62 -18.16 -1.73
N ILE A 586 22.02 -19.28 -2.11
CA ILE A 586 22.72 -20.56 -2.30
C ILE A 586 22.93 -20.80 -3.78
N ASN A 587 24.17 -21.13 -4.17
CA ASN A 587 24.47 -21.66 -5.49
C ASN A 587 25.06 -23.06 -5.35
N ILE A 588 24.49 -24.03 -6.05
CA ILE A 588 24.96 -25.42 -6.08
C ILE A 588 25.35 -25.73 -7.52
N THR A 589 26.57 -26.20 -7.72
CA THR A 589 27.01 -26.74 -9.00
C THR A 589 27.36 -28.21 -8.82
N GLN A 590 26.75 -29.10 -9.59
CA GLN A 590 27.13 -30.52 -9.65
C GLN A 590 26.65 -31.10 -10.98
N ASN A 591 27.31 -32.13 -11.51
CA ASN A 591 26.90 -32.80 -12.75
C ASN A 591 26.71 -31.83 -13.96
N LEU A 592 27.50 -30.75 -14.01
CA LEU A 592 27.35 -29.64 -14.99
C LEU A 592 26.03 -28.84 -14.89
N ILE A 593 25.28 -29.02 -13.81
CA ILE A 593 24.04 -28.30 -13.52
C ILE A 593 24.35 -27.23 -12.48
N GLU A 594 23.97 -26.00 -12.79
CA GLU A 594 23.99 -24.87 -11.86
C GLU A 594 22.57 -24.61 -11.34
N TYR A 595 22.40 -24.67 -10.02
CA TYR A 595 21.16 -24.36 -9.32
C TYR A 595 21.40 -23.18 -8.39
N SER A 596 20.53 -22.16 -8.46
CA SER A 596 20.60 -20.99 -7.60
C SER A 596 19.28 -20.79 -6.85
N LEU A 597 19.36 -20.50 -5.56
CA LEU A 597 18.23 -20.16 -4.72
C LEU A 597 18.50 -18.83 -3.99
N PRO A 598 17.90 -17.72 -4.45
CA PRO A 598 18.20 -16.40 -3.91
C PRO A 598 17.70 -16.23 -2.46
N ASN A 599 18.47 -15.51 -1.63
CA ASN A 599 18.07 -15.08 -0.28
C ASN A 599 17.45 -16.20 0.59
N SER A 600 18.05 -17.39 0.56
CA SER A 600 17.50 -18.61 1.16
C SER A 600 18.31 -19.16 2.34
N TYR A 601 19.49 -18.59 2.60
CA TYR A 601 20.38 -19.02 3.68
C TYR A 601 20.59 -17.91 4.70
N GLN A 602 19.97 -18.05 5.88
CA GLN A 602 20.22 -17.15 7.00
C GLN A 602 21.00 -17.90 8.09
N TYR A 603 22.15 -17.36 8.47
CA TYR A 603 22.91 -17.88 9.60
C TYR A 603 22.10 -17.75 10.89
N ILE A 604 22.03 -18.81 11.69
CA ILE A 604 21.31 -18.77 12.98
C ILE A 604 22.15 -17.93 13.95
N PRO A 605 21.67 -16.76 14.40
CA PRO A 605 22.36 -16.02 15.45
C PRO A 605 22.35 -16.82 16.74
N ILE A 606 23.50 -16.86 17.43
CA ILE A 606 23.66 -17.56 18.72
C ILE A 606 22.75 -16.94 19.80
N LYS A 607 22.50 -15.64 19.67
CA LYS A 607 21.59 -14.87 20.52
C LYS A 607 20.70 -14.03 19.61
N ARG A 608 19.39 -14.20 19.69
CA ARG A 608 18.43 -13.36 18.96
C ARG A 608 18.11 -12.11 19.76
N ASN A 609 18.01 -10.98 19.07
CA ASN A 609 17.53 -9.75 19.68
C ASN A 609 16.01 -9.73 19.59
N CYS A 610 15.32 -9.24 20.62
CA CYS A 610 13.88 -9.07 20.52
C CYS A 610 13.53 -7.69 19.95
N PRO A 611 12.35 -7.54 19.33
CA PRO A 611 11.88 -6.22 18.90
C PRO A 611 11.85 -5.24 20.08
N ASN A 612 12.59 -4.13 19.97
CA ASN A 612 12.80 -3.13 21.05
C ASN A 612 13.36 -3.63 22.39
N ASP A 613 13.95 -4.82 22.44
CA ASP A 613 14.20 -5.48 23.72
C ASP A 613 12.93 -5.56 24.60
N CYS A 614 11.77 -5.76 23.97
CA CYS A 614 10.46 -5.83 24.62
C CYS A 614 10.04 -4.55 25.34
N THR A 615 10.51 -3.40 24.84
CA THR A 615 10.21 -2.03 25.31
C THR A 615 10.83 -1.68 26.65
N SER A 616 10.69 -2.54 27.64
CA SER A 616 11.43 -2.49 28.89
C SER A 616 11.29 -3.81 29.63
N THR A 617 12.11 -4.03 30.66
CA THR A 617 11.98 -5.19 31.55
C THR A 617 10.70 -5.20 32.39
N VAL A 618 9.95 -4.09 32.46
CA VAL A 618 8.63 -4.04 33.12
C VAL A 618 7.47 -4.27 32.15
N ASN A 619 7.72 -4.16 30.85
CA ASN A 619 6.73 -4.42 29.80
C ASN A 619 6.77 -5.88 29.35
N GLY A 620 7.98 -6.46 29.24
CA GLY A 620 8.15 -7.82 28.77
C GLY A 620 9.54 -8.41 28.99
N VAL A 621 9.66 -9.71 28.73
CA VAL A 621 10.89 -10.48 28.84
C VAL A 621 11.26 -11.05 27.46
N CYS A 622 12.48 -10.76 27.00
CA CYS A 622 12.98 -11.28 25.73
C CYS A 622 13.44 -12.74 25.86
N ASN A 623 12.88 -13.61 25.03
CA ASN A 623 13.41 -14.93 24.77
C ASN A 623 14.53 -14.84 23.73
N HIS A 624 15.78 -14.92 24.17
CA HIS A 624 16.94 -14.85 23.28
C HIS A 624 17.15 -16.08 22.39
N ASP A 625 16.46 -17.19 22.66
CA ASP A 625 16.51 -18.40 21.82
C ASP A 625 15.60 -18.26 20.59
N SER A 626 14.42 -17.63 20.76
CA SER A 626 13.43 -17.46 19.68
C SER A 626 13.38 -16.04 19.09
N GLY A 627 13.83 -15.02 19.82
CA GLY A 627 13.66 -13.60 19.49
C GLY A 627 12.28 -13.04 19.88
N TYR A 628 11.53 -13.76 20.72
CA TYR A 628 10.15 -13.43 21.09
C TYR A 628 10.05 -12.62 22.39
N CYS A 629 9.15 -11.66 22.44
CA CYS A 629 8.81 -10.92 23.65
C CYS A 629 7.62 -11.55 24.39
N TYR A 630 7.85 -12.02 25.62
CA TYR A 630 6.76 -12.36 26.55
C TYR A 630 6.31 -11.09 27.26
N CYS A 631 5.11 -10.60 26.96
CA CYS A 631 4.60 -9.41 27.62
C CYS A 631 4.08 -9.72 29.03
N LEU A 632 4.39 -8.84 29.97
CA LEU A 632 3.93 -8.90 31.36
C LEU A 632 2.48 -8.38 31.45
N THR A 633 1.82 -8.63 32.58
CA THR A 633 0.39 -8.35 32.78
C THR A 633 -0.03 -6.96 32.30
N ASN A 634 -1.07 -6.91 31.47
CA ASN A 634 -1.64 -5.73 30.79
C ASN A 634 -0.83 -5.15 29.62
N TRP A 635 0.37 -5.67 29.32
CA TRP A 635 1.12 -5.30 28.12
C TRP A 635 0.89 -6.29 26.98
N TYR A 636 0.82 -5.76 25.76
CA TYR A 636 0.49 -6.47 24.53
C TYR A 636 1.32 -5.92 23.36
N GLY A 637 1.21 -6.59 22.20
CA GLY A 637 1.94 -6.21 20.99
C GLY A 637 3.26 -6.97 20.83
N PHE A 638 3.86 -6.87 19.64
CA PHE A 638 5.03 -7.67 19.28
C PHE A 638 6.31 -7.35 20.04
N ASP A 639 6.36 -6.16 20.65
CA ASP A 639 7.45 -5.63 21.48
C ASP A 639 6.96 -5.21 22.86
N CYS A 640 5.74 -5.60 23.27
CA CYS A 640 5.12 -5.21 24.54
C CYS A 640 4.94 -3.69 24.72
N SER A 641 4.79 -2.92 23.64
CA SER A 641 4.57 -1.47 23.69
C SER A 641 3.11 -1.06 23.92
N ILE A 642 2.14 -1.98 23.82
CA ILE A 642 0.71 -1.66 23.96
C ILE A 642 0.26 -1.96 25.40
N TYR A 643 -0.44 -1.03 26.07
CA TYR A 643 -0.94 -1.24 27.44
C TYR A 643 -2.47 -1.25 27.44
N VAL A 644 -3.08 -2.29 28.01
CA VAL A 644 -4.55 -2.44 28.09
C VAL A 644 -5.01 -2.33 29.53
N ILE A 645 -5.84 -1.34 29.84
CA ILE A 645 -6.47 -1.19 31.15
C ILE A 645 -7.65 -2.16 31.24
N LYS A 646 -7.55 -3.22 32.07
CA LYS A 646 -8.71 -4.05 32.44
C LYS A 646 -9.58 -3.35 33.49
N ASN A 647 -10.18 -2.22 33.14
CA ASN A 647 -11.33 -1.71 33.89
C ASN A 647 -12.59 -2.35 33.31
N ASN A 648 -13.60 -2.60 34.12
CA ASN A 648 -14.88 -3.22 33.73
C ASN A 648 -15.75 -2.34 32.80
N SER A 649 -15.15 -1.47 32.00
CA SER A 649 -15.85 -0.62 31.03
C SER A 649 -15.71 -1.24 29.63
N ILE A 650 -16.74 -2.00 29.27
CA ILE A 650 -17.26 -2.27 27.92
C ILE A 650 -16.30 -1.85 26.79
N SER A 651 -15.33 -2.70 26.45
CA SER A 651 -14.78 -2.65 25.10
C SER A 651 -15.90 -2.96 24.11
N PRO A 652 -16.16 -2.15 23.04
CA PRO A 652 -17.06 -2.63 22.00
C PRO A 652 -16.50 -3.96 21.48
N PRO A 653 -17.34 -5.01 21.41
CA PRO A 653 -16.85 -6.33 21.04
C PRO A 653 -16.24 -6.26 19.65
N THR A 654 -15.00 -6.72 19.52
CA THR A 654 -14.43 -7.02 18.20
C THR A 654 -15.23 -8.18 17.62
N ASN A 655 -15.90 -7.94 16.50
CA ASN A 655 -16.61 -8.99 15.80
C ASN A 655 -15.77 -9.43 14.60
N THR A 656 -15.28 -10.67 14.65
CA THR A 656 -14.60 -11.31 13.53
C THR A 656 -15.63 -12.08 12.72
N THR A 657 -15.86 -11.65 11.48
CA THR A 657 -16.73 -12.39 10.54
C THR A 657 -15.87 -12.90 9.39
N ILE A 658 -16.07 -14.16 9.03
CA ILE A 658 -15.34 -14.81 7.95
C ILE A 658 -16.34 -15.10 6.85
N ASP A 659 -16.07 -14.58 5.66
CA ASP A 659 -16.90 -14.81 4.48
C ASP A 659 -16.63 -16.23 3.94
N PRO A 660 -17.62 -17.13 3.98
CA PRO A 660 -17.45 -18.52 3.53
C PRO A 660 -17.23 -18.63 2.02
N GLY A 661 -17.64 -17.65 1.20
CA GLY A 661 -17.47 -17.68 -0.25
C GLY A 661 -16.13 -17.12 -0.72
N THR A 662 -15.67 -16.04 -0.09
CA THR A 662 -14.47 -15.32 -0.53
C THR A 662 -13.22 -15.65 0.29
N GLY A 663 -13.38 -16.23 1.48
CA GLY A 663 -12.30 -16.46 2.44
C GLY A 663 -11.79 -15.17 3.10
N ILE A 664 -12.49 -14.04 2.93
CA ILE A 664 -12.13 -12.77 3.55
C ILE A 664 -12.43 -12.83 5.04
N THR A 665 -11.44 -12.47 5.86
CA THR A 665 -11.64 -12.24 7.29
C THR A 665 -11.89 -10.74 7.53
N ASN A 666 -13.09 -10.41 7.98
CA ASN A 666 -13.47 -9.07 8.38
C ASN A 666 -13.36 -8.96 9.91
N ILE A 667 -12.48 -8.09 10.39
CA ILE A 667 -12.36 -7.73 11.80
C ILE A 667 -13.03 -6.37 11.94
N THR A 668 -14.22 -6.36 12.52
CA THR A 668 -15.05 -5.16 12.64
C THR A 668 -15.10 -4.66 14.09
N ASN A 669 -15.04 -3.36 14.21
CA ASN A 669 -15.44 -2.59 15.38
C ASN A 669 -16.40 -1.48 14.88
N GLU A 670 -17.13 -0.80 15.77
CA GLU A 670 -18.21 0.17 15.51
C GLU A 670 -17.99 1.07 14.27
N TYR A 671 -16.77 1.59 14.08
CA TYR A 671 -16.44 2.52 12.97
C TYR A 671 -15.42 1.99 11.94
N THR A 672 -14.63 0.98 12.29
CA THR A 672 -13.47 0.53 11.50
C THR A 672 -13.55 -0.96 11.18
N GLN A 673 -13.37 -1.29 9.91
CA GLN A 673 -13.30 -2.67 9.43
C GLN A 673 -11.94 -2.96 8.82
N PHE A 674 -11.22 -3.95 9.35
CA PHE A 674 -10.03 -4.51 8.72
C PHE A 674 -10.42 -5.76 7.92
N GLN A 675 -10.01 -5.84 6.66
CA GLN A 675 -10.17 -7.02 5.82
C GLN A 675 -8.83 -7.67 5.57
N ILE A 676 -8.76 -9.00 5.69
CA ILE A 676 -7.56 -9.78 5.41
C ILE A 676 -7.93 -10.97 4.52
N SER A 677 -7.19 -11.17 3.44
CA SER A 677 -7.44 -12.28 2.51
C SER A 677 -6.17 -12.76 1.78
N ILE A 678 -6.23 -13.98 1.25
CA ILE A 678 -5.23 -14.52 0.32
C ILE A 678 -5.62 -14.12 -1.10
N LEU A 679 -4.81 -13.28 -1.74
CA LEU A 679 -5.10 -12.73 -3.06
C LEU A 679 -4.82 -13.75 -4.18
N LYS A 680 -3.58 -14.22 -4.28
CA LYS A 680 -3.11 -15.09 -5.37
C LYS A 680 -1.87 -15.89 -5.04
N LEU A 681 -1.68 -16.99 -5.76
CA LEU A 681 -0.46 -17.80 -5.80
C LEU A 681 0.22 -17.63 -7.16
N ILE A 682 1.51 -17.31 -7.16
CA ILE A 682 2.27 -17.01 -8.37
C ILE A 682 3.47 -17.97 -8.47
N GLU A 683 3.74 -18.48 -9.67
CA GLU A 683 4.98 -19.18 -9.96
C GLU A 683 5.97 -18.22 -10.59
N LEU A 684 7.16 -18.12 -9.99
CA LEU A 684 8.24 -17.23 -10.39
C LEU A 684 9.42 -18.04 -10.92
N ASN A 685 10.02 -17.60 -12.03
CA ASN A 685 11.28 -18.16 -12.49
C ASN A 685 12.50 -17.55 -11.77
N LEU A 686 13.71 -17.96 -12.14
CA LEU A 686 14.98 -17.46 -11.57
C LEU A 686 15.16 -15.94 -11.62
N ASN A 687 14.51 -15.27 -12.58
CA ASN A 687 14.56 -13.82 -12.75
C ASN A 687 13.42 -13.10 -12.01
N ASN A 688 12.69 -13.80 -11.13
CA ASN A 688 11.46 -13.35 -10.47
C ASN A 688 10.35 -12.91 -11.45
N LEU A 689 10.37 -13.41 -12.70
CA LEU A 689 9.29 -13.17 -13.65
C LEU A 689 8.18 -14.18 -13.43
N GLN A 690 6.94 -13.68 -13.46
CA GLN A 690 5.75 -14.51 -13.36
C GLN A 690 5.60 -15.41 -14.59
N VAL A 691 5.59 -16.73 -14.38
CA VAL A 691 5.37 -17.75 -15.43
C VAL A 691 3.99 -18.41 -15.35
N ASN A 692 3.34 -18.30 -14.19
CA ASN A 692 1.99 -18.79 -13.95
C ASN A 692 1.35 -18.03 -12.77
N GLN A 693 0.03 -17.95 -12.73
CA GLN A 693 -0.70 -17.36 -11.61
C GLN A 693 -2.05 -18.04 -11.38
N TYR A 694 -2.46 -18.10 -10.13
CA TYR A 694 -3.77 -18.56 -9.70
C TYR A 694 -4.37 -17.50 -8.76
N LEU A 695 -5.45 -16.86 -9.19
CA LEU A 695 -6.25 -16.01 -8.31
C LEU A 695 -7.00 -16.93 -7.33
N LEU A 696 -6.82 -16.67 -6.04
CA LEU A 696 -7.38 -17.51 -4.97
C LEU A 696 -8.64 -16.90 -4.35
N ASN A 697 -8.85 -15.58 -4.49
CA ASN A 697 -10.11 -14.94 -4.11
C ASN A 697 -11.33 -15.60 -4.81
N ASP A 698 -12.44 -15.68 -4.08
CA ASP A 698 -13.79 -16.03 -4.56
C ASP A 698 -13.96 -17.45 -5.14
N LYS A 699 -12.99 -18.35 -4.90
CA LYS A 699 -12.97 -19.73 -5.43
C LYS A 699 -12.81 -20.79 -4.36
N TRP A 700 -13.02 -20.43 -3.10
CA TRP A 700 -12.84 -21.34 -1.99
C TRP A 700 -14.07 -22.24 -1.79
N ILE A 701 -13.83 -23.52 -1.60
CA ILE A 701 -14.82 -24.46 -1.08
C ILE A 701 -14.72 -24.43 0.44
N PHE A 702 -15.74 -23.90 1.10
CA PHE A 702 -15.83 -23.92 2.55
C PHE A 702 -16.15 -25.34 3.06
N SER A 703 -15.20 -25.94 3.77
CA SER A 703 -15.36 -27.26 4.39
C SER A 703 -15.79 -27.07 5.85
N ASN A 704 -17.09 -26.98 6.08
CA ASN A 704 -17.64 -26.90 7.44
C ASN A 704 -17.51 -28.29 8.12
N ASN A 705 -16.41 -28.54 8.83
CA ASN A 705 -16.31 -29.74 9.65
C ASN A 705 -17.34 -29.63 10.78
N SER A 706 -18.31 -30.52 10.78
CA SER A 706 -19.45 -30.65 11.71
C SER A 706 -19.08 -31.00 13.15
N ASN A 707 -17.86 -30.68 13.60
CA ASN A 707 -17.39 -30.89 14.96
C ASN A 707 -17.36 -29.56 15.73
N ASN A 708 -18.50 -29.18 16.34
CA ASN A 708 -18.75 -28.28 17.51
C ASN A 708 -17.87 -27.03 17.79
N ASN A 709 -16.86 -26.72 17.00
CA ASN A 709 -15.90 -25.65 17.21
C ASN A 709 -16.14 -24.58 16.15
N ASN A 710 -17.11 -23.71 16.40
CA ASN A 710 -17.47 -22.57 15.54
C ASN A 710 -16.35 -21.50 15.37
N ASN A 711 -15.09 -21.81 15.71
CA ASN A 711 -13.95 -20.90 15.64
C ASN A 711 -12.86 -21.34 14.65
N ILE A 712 -12.99 -22.49 13.99
CA ILE A 712 -12.05 -22.94 12.96
C ILE A 712 -12.78 -23.05 11.62
N PHE A 713 -12.29 -22.30 10.64
CA PHE A 713 -12.87 -22.19 9.30
C PHE A 713 -11.86 -22.73 8.30
N THR A 714 -12.22 -23.80 7.58
CA THR A 714 -11.33 -24.44 6.61
C THR A 714 -11.87 -24.23 5.20
N PHE A 715 -11.00 -23.70 4.34
CA PHE A 715 -11.24 -23.40 2.95
C PHE A 715 -10.32 -24.27 2.11
N ILE A 716 -10.86 -24.88 1.06
CA ILE A 716 -10.10 -25.75 0.17
C ILE A 716 -10.28 -25.24 -1.25
N GLN A 717 -9.18 -25.12 -1.98
CA GLN A 717 -9.18 -24.83 -3.40
C GLN A 717 -8.23 -25.79 -4.10
N THR A 718 -8.68 -26.36 -5.21
CA THR A 718 -7.87 -27.25 -6.03
C THR A 718 -7.49 -26.56 -7.33
N ILE A 719 -6.21 -26.54 -7.66
CA ILE A 719 -5.67 -25.97 -8.90
C ILE A 719 -4.96 -27.05 -9.74
N GLN A 720 -4.52 -26.70 -10.96
CA GLN A 720 -3.81 -27.61 -11.87
C GLN A 720 -4.61 -28.89 -12.20
N ASN A 721 -5.89 -28.75 -12.55
CA ASN A 721 -6.78 -29.90 -12.82
C ASN A 721 -6.88 -30.87 -11.62
N PHE A 722 -7.06 -30.31 -10.42
CA PHE A 722 -7.25 -31.06 -9.17
C PHE A 722 -6.02 -31.80 -8.63
N THR A 723 -4.84 -31.58 -9.19
CA THR A 723 -3.60 -32.22 -8.68
C THR A 723 -3.03 -31.50 -7.47
N CYS A 724 -3.19 -30.17 -7.39
CA CYS A 724 -2.63 -29.35 -6.33
C CYS A 724 -3.75 -28.83 -5.41
N ASN A 725 -3.63 -29.14 -4.12
CA ASN A 725 -4.59 -28.76 -3.09
C ASN A 725 -4.04 -27.62 -2.26
N ILE A 726 -4.82 -26.55 -2.16
CA ILE A 726 -4.56 -25.42 -1.29
C ILE A 726 -5.59 -25.45 -0.17
N THR A 727 -5.13 -25.62 1.07
CA THR A 727 -5.99 -25.59 2.25
C THR A 727 -5.69 -24.33 3.06
N TYR A 728 -6.69 -23.47 3.24
CA TYR A 728 -6.58 -22.26 4.05
C TYR A 728 -7.44 -22.40 5.31
N ILE A 729 -6.81 -22.33 6.47
CA ILE A 729 -7.45 -22.50 7.78
C ILE A 729 -7.37 -21.18 8.52
N ILE A 730 -8.52 -20.67 8.97
CA ILE A 730 -8.62 -19.51 9.86
C ILE A 730 -9.12 -20.02 11.21
N GLU A 731 -8.33 -19.83 12.26
CA GLU A 731 -8.68 -20.17 13.64
C GLU A 731 -8.78 -18.89 14.47
N GLU A 732 -9.95 -18.64 15.06
CA GLU A 732 -10.12 -17.68 16.15
C GLU A 732 -9.75 -18.37 17.48
N VAL A 733 -8.72 -17.84 18.15
CA VAL A 733 -8.15 -18.41 19.36
C VAL A 733 -9.03 -18.04 20.55
N LYS A 734 -9.72 -19.03 21.14
CA LYS A 734 -10.63 -18.81 22.29
C LYS A 734 -9.94 -18.70 23.63
N GLU A 735 -8.77 -19.30 23.79
CA GLU A 735 -8.00 -19.36 25.03
C GLU A 735 -6.51 -19.27 24.71
N ASN A 736 -5.73 -18.68 25.62
CA ASN A 736 -4.28 -18.58 25.47
C ASN A 736 -3.67 -19.99 25.31
N LYS A 737 -2.85 -20.20 24.27
CA LYS A 737 -2.18 -21.48 24.02
C LYS A 737 -0.77 -21.33 23.47
N ASN A 738 0.15 -22.16 23.96
CA ASN A 738 1.49 -22.27 23.40
C ASN A 738 1.45 -23.12 22.13
N ILE A 739 2.04 -22.62 21.05
CA ILE A 739 2.15 -23.33 19.78
C ILE A 739 3.60 -23.33 19.31
N THR A 740 3.98 -24.46 18.74
CA THR A 740 5.22 -24.60 17.98
C THR A 740 4.88 -24.66 16.50
N PHE A 741 5.54 -23.83 15.68
CA PHE A 741 5.44 -23.89 14.23
C PHE A 741 6.82 -23.67 13.60
N ALA A 742 7.23 -24.55 12.67
CA ALA A 742 8.53 -24.50 12.02
C ALA A 742 9.73 -24.35 13.01
N GLY A 743 9.64 -25.03 14.15
CA GLY A 743 10.65 -25.01 15.22
C GLY A 743 10.73 -23.70 16.02
N ILE A 744 9.71 -22.83 15.92
CA ILE A 744 9.59 -21.62 16.74
C ILE A 744 8.43 -21.82 17.71
N GLU A 745 8.70 -21.67 18.99
CA GLU A 745 7.69 -21.67 20.05
C GLU A 745 7.22 -20.24 20.32
N TYR A 746 5.91 -20.05 20.41
CA TYR A 746 5.28 -18.78 20.76
C TYR A 746 3.92 -18.98 21.42
N LEU A 747 3.46 -17.93 22.11
CA LEU A 747 2.12 -17.87 22.68
C LEU A 747 1.13 -17.31 21.64
N LEU A 748 -0.05 -17.92 21.55
CA LEU A 748 -1.24 -17.31 20.96
C LEU A 748 -2.14 -16.83 22.08
N ASP A 749 -2.43 -15.52 22.08
CA ASP A 749 -3.37 -14.93 23.01
C ASP A 749 -4.81 -15.15 22.54
N GLN A 750 -5.72 -15.28 23.50
CA GLN A 750 -7.16 -15.26 23.29
C GLN A 750 -7.58 -14.02 22.48
N GLY A 751 -8.45 -14.22 21.49
CA GLY A 751 -8.90 -13.19 20.54
C GLY A 751 -8.01 -13.06 19.29
N SER A 752 -6.86 -13.72 19.24
CA SER A 752 -6.02 -13.74 18.03
C SER A 752 -6.66 -14.59 16.92
N ILE A 753 -6.42 -14.21 15.67
CA ILE A 753 -6.80 -14.95 14.47
C ILE A 753 -5.54 -15.58 13.86
N LYS A 754 -5.46 -16.90 13.88
CA LYS A 754 -4.39 -17.67 13.25
C LYS A 754 -4.83 -18.09 11.85
N MET A 755 -4.06 -17.71 10.85
CA MET A 755 -4.25 -18.09 9.45
C MET A 755 -3.18 -19.11 9.06
N THR A 756 -3.56 -20.26 8.54
CA THR A 756 -2.63 -21.31 8.10
C THR A 756 -2.92 -21.68 6.66
N VAL A 757 -1.91 -21.73 5.80
CA VAL A 757 -2.07 -22.15 4.39
C VAL A 757 -1.20 -23.37 4.14
N SER A 758 -1.84 -24.43 3.67
CA SER A 758 -1.20 -25.61 3.11
C SER A 758 -1.24 -25.54 1.60
N ILE A 759 -0.12 -25.83 0.93
CA ILE A 759 -0.04 -26.02 -0.52
C ILE A 759 0.59 -27.38 -0.76
N GLU A 760 -0.19 -28.31 -1.32
CA GLU A 760 0.19 -29.71 -1.49
C GLU A 760 0.15 -30.08 -2.97
N ASN A 761 1.18 -30.79 -3.43
CA ASN A 761 1.31 -31.33 -4.79
C ASN A 761 1.29 -30.28 -5.91
N TYR A 762 1.87 -29.09 -5.68
CA TYR A 762 2.06 -28.12 -6.75
C TYR A 762 3.06 -28.65 -7.80
N SER A 763 2.60 -28.81 -9.05
CA SER A 763 3.44 -29.19 -10.19
C SER A 763 4.10 -27.95 -10.79
N TYR A 764 5.41 -27.83 -10.62
CA TYR A 764 6.19 -26.71 -11.17
C TYR A 764 6.48 -26.91 -12.66
N LYS A 765 6.52 -25.81 -13.42
CA LYS A 765 6.96 -25.83 -14.82
C LYS A 765 8.47 -26.10 -14.96
N SER A 766 9.25 -25.80 -13.91
CA SER A 766 10.70 -26.01 -13.84
C SER A 766 11.14 -26.15 -12.39
N SER A 767 12.18 -26.94 -12.09
CA SER A 767 12.78 -27.02 -10.75
C SER A 767 13.38 -25.71 -10.26
N LEU A 768 13.72 -24.83 -11.18
CA LEU A 768 14.30 -23.53 -10.90
C LEU A 768 13.24 -22.50 -10.49
N ASN A 769 11.96 -22.86 -10.57
CA ASN A 769 10.86 -21.98 -10.20
C ASN A 769 10.54 -22.07 -8.71
N THR A 770 10.06 -20.97 -8.16
CA THR A 770 9.59 -20.83 -6.79
C THR A 770 8.14 -20.34 -6.77
N LEU A 771 7.50 -20.34 -5.59
CA LEU A 771 6.15 -19.80 -5.45
C LEU A 771 6.18 -18.50 -4.66
N GLN A 772 5.28 -17.58 -4.99
CA GLN A 772 4.97 -16.43 -4.15
C GLN A 772 3.48 -16.43 -3.80
N LEU A 773 3.19 -16.49 -2.49
CA LEU A 773 1.83 -16.34 -1.98
C LEU A 773 1.62 -14.89 -1.59
N GLN A 774 0.62 -14.23 -2.18
CA GLN A 774 0.29 -12.85 -1.88
C GLN A 774 -0.94 -12.75 -0.99
N MET A 775 -0.81 -12.04 0.13
CA MET A 775 -1.90 -11.71 1.05
C MET A 775 -2.16 -10.21 1.04
N LYS A 776 -3.43 -9.83 1.10
CA LYS A 776 -3.87 -8.44 1.13
C LYS A 776 -4.51 -8.15 2.48
N SER A 777 -4.17 -7.01 3.06
CA SER A 777 -4.90 -6.39 4.16
C SER A 777 -5.39 -5.02 3.73
N SER A 778 -6.64 -4.68 4.03
CA SER A 778 -7.22 -3.36 3.74
C SER A 778 -8.08 -2.84 4.88
N THR A 779 -8.19 -1.52 4.99
CA THR A 779 -9.06 -0.83 5.94
C THR A 779 -10.26 -0.25 5.21
N LEU A 780 -11.46 -0.53 5.72
CA LEU A 780 -12.70 0.09 5.28
C LEU A 780 -13.29 0.88 6.44
N GLU A 781 -13.90 2.02 6.13
CA GLU A 781 -14.71 2.79 7.06
C GLU A 781 -16.16 2.29 6.96
N ILE A 782 -16.79 1.98 8.10
CA ILE A 782 -18.21 1.67 8.12
C ILE A 782 -18.94 3.01 8.19
N PRO A 783 -19.72 3.42 7.18
CA PRO A 783 -20.51 4.64 7.25
C PRO A 783 -21.68 4.39 8.22
N SER A 784 -21.50 4.65 9.51
CA SER A 784 -22.61 4.72 10.47
C SER A 784 -23.11 6.16 10.55
N LEU A 785 -24.44 6.32 10.60
CA LEU A 785 -25.17 7.59 10.47
C LEU A 785 -24.95 8.62 11.60
N ASN A 786 -24.11 8.34 12.60
CA ASN A 786 -23.95 9.17 13.80
C ASN A 786 -22.47 9.33 14.20
N LYS A 787 -21.62 9.81 13.28
CA LYS A 787 -20.33 10.38 13.70
C LYS A 787 -20.58 11.75 14.31
N ASN A 788 -20.36 11.88 15.62
CA ASN A 788 -20.14 13.20 16.24
C ASN A 788 -18.65 13.53 16.05
N ASP A 789 -18.30 14.71 15.52
CA ASP A 789 -16.89 15.11 15.25
C ASP A 789 -15.99 15.28 16.50
N ASP A 790 -16.52 15.06 17.70
CA ASP A 790 -15.70 14.94 18.93
C ASP A 790 -15.16 13.52 19.15
N ASP A 791 -15.45 12.58 18.25
CA ASP A 791 -14.86 11.24 18.31
C ASP A 791 -13.41 11.31 17.83
N CYS A 792 -12.46 10.94 18.69
CA CYS A 792 -11.03 10.80 18.39
C CYS A 792 -10.71 9.79 17.25
N ASN A 793 -11.74 9.28 16.58
CA ASN A 793 -11.72 8.29 15.53
C ASN A 793 -11.55 8.92 14.13
N SER A 794 -10.64 9.89 13.98
CA SER A 794 -10.26 10.50 12.68
C SER A 794 -8.75 10.43 12.44
N GLY A 795 -8.14 9.27 12.69
CA GLY A 795 -6.72 9.00 12.47
C GLY A 795 -6.47 8.43 11.07
N GLU A 796 -5.52 9.03 10.33
CA GLU A 796 -5.04 8.46 9.05
C GLU A 796 -4.50 7.03 9.24
N VAL A 797 -4.61 6.21 8.18
CA VAL A 797 -4.13 4.83 8.18
C VAL A 797 -2.59 4.80 8.25
N GLU A 798 -2.03 4.41 9.38
CA GLU A 798 -0.59 4.21 9.53
C GLU A 798 -0.22 2.74 9.38
N ILE A 799 0.50 2.44 8.30
CA ILE A 799 1.01 1.08 8.03
C ILE A 799 2.50 1.01 8.37
N GLY A 800 2.82 0.42 9.52
CA GLY A 800 4.19 0.08 9.90
C GLY A 800 4.55 -1.32 9.41
N ASN A 801 5.76 -1.50 8.89
CA ASN A 801 6.35 -2.81 8.66
C ASN A 801 7.74 -2.87 9.31
N LYS A 802 8.01 -3.90 10.12
CA LYS A 802 9.35 -4.24 10.58
C LYS A 802 9.76 -5.57 9.99
N ASN A 803 10.58 -5.49 8.95
CA ASN A 803 11.37 -6.60 8.45
C ASN A 803 12.72 -6.57 9.17
N ASP A 804 12.87 -7.40 10.20
CA ASP A 804 14.15 -7.51 10.88
C ASP A 804 14.91 -8.69 10.30
N GLN A 805 15.94 -8.40 9.48
CA GLN A 805 16.70 -9.42 8.75
C GLN A 805 17.40 -10.41 9.67
N ASP A 806 17.60 -10.08 10.95
CA ASP A 806 18.22 -10.94 11.95
C ASP A 806 17.21 -11.80 12.72
N ASN A 807 15.90 -11.56 12.54
CA ASN A 807 14.84 -12.24 13.28
C ASN A 807 13.93 -13.10 12.39
N SER A 808 13.42 -14.18 12.95
CA SER A 808 12.52 -15.11 12.25
C SER A 808 11.07 -14.61 12.14
N LEU A 809 10.81 -13.36 12.51
CA LEU A 809 9.46 -12.79 12.65
C LEU A 809 9.41 -11.41 11.98
N ASN A 810 8.37 -11.18 11.18
CA ASN A 810 8.04 -9.88 10.59
C ASN A 810 6.68 -9.39 11.09
N PHE A 811 6.51 -8.08 11.18
CA PHE A 811 5.34 -7.47 11.80
C PHE A 811 4.75 -6.38 10.91
N ILE A 812 3.43 -6.38 10.81
CA ILE A 812 2.64 -5.33 10.15
C ILE A 812 1.71 -4.74 11.18
N THR A 813 1.75 -3.43 11.32
CA THR A 813 0.79 -2.68 12.13
C THR A 813 -0.02 -1.80 11.20
N ILE A 814 -1.34 -1.89 11.27
CA ILE A 814 -2.26 -0.97 10.60
C ILE A 814 -3.02 -0.25 11.70
N LYS A 815 -2.71 1.03 11.93
CA LYS A 815 -3.44 1.89 12.86
C LYS A 815 -4.43 2.73 12.07
N LYS A 816 -5.70 2.79 12.49
CA LYS A 816 -6.71 3.71 11.96
C LYS A 816 -7.64 4.10 13.11
N ASP A 817 -7.91 5.39 13.30
CA ASP A 817 -8.90 5.87 14.30
C ASP A 817 -8.65 5.31 15.72
N ASP A 818 -7.38 5.37 16.18
CA ASP A 818 -6.87 4.75 17.43
C ASP A 818 -7.08 3.23 17.58
N LYS A 819 -7.53 2.54 16.53
CA LYS A 819 -7.62 1.07 16.48
C LYS A 819 -6.39 0.50 15.81
N LEU A 820 -5.80 -0.54 16.39
CA LEU A 820 -4.54 -1.13 15.95
C LEU A 820 -4.72 -2.59 15.55
N LEU A 821 -4.61 -2.87 14.25
CA LEU A 821 -4.44 -4.22 13.76
C LEU A 821 -2.96 -4.56 13.74
N SER A 822 -2.55 -5.57 14.53
CA SER A 822 -1.18 -6.08 14.53
C SER A 822 -1.12 -7.49 13.94
N GLY A 823 -0.49 -7.63 12.78
CA GLY A 823 -0.22 -8.90 12.11
C GLY A 823 1.23 -9.33 12.27
N ARG A 824 1.45 -10.59 12.64
CA ARG A 824 2.76 -11.25 12.76
C ARG A 824 2.89 -12.37 11.74
N PHE A 825 3.91 -12.27 10.89
CA PHE A 825 4.28 -13.29 9.91
C PHE A 825 5.53 -14.02 10.39
N ILE A 826 5.53 -15.34 10.26
CA ILE A 826 6.70 -16.16 10.53
C ILE A 826 7.50 -16.24 9.24
N ASN A 827 8.77 -15.84 9.25
CA ASN A 827 9.67 -15.97 8.10
C ASN A 827 10.16 -17.41 7.92
N LYS A 828 9.31 -18.38 8.25
CA LYS A 828 9.58 -19.81 8.10
C LYS A 828 8.34 -20.52 7.57
N VAL A 829 8.60 -21.60 6.86
CA VAL A 829 7.62 -22.53 6.33
C VAL A 829 8.03 -23.95 6.71
N GLU A 830 7.08 -24.85 6.89
CA GLU A 830 7.35 -26.29 6.91
C GLU A 830 7.27 -26.80 5.48
N SER A 831 8.44 -27.00 4.87
CA SER A 831 8.61 -27.49 3.52
C SER A 831 9.00 -28.97 3.57
N ASP A 832 8.18 -29.84 2.98
CA ASP A 832 8.32 -31.30 3.02
C ASP A 832 8.54 -31.82 4.46
N GLY A 833 7.73 -31.32 5.41
CA GLY A 833 7.80 -31.69 6.83
C GLY A 833 8.99 -31.13 7.60
N ARG A 834 9.77 -30.21 7.01
CA ARG A 834 10.96 -29.61 7.63
C ARG A 834 10.88 -28.08 7.68
N PRO A 835 11.31 -27.46 8.79
CA PRO A 835 11.34 -26.01 8.88
C PRO A 835 12.42 -25.44 7.96
N THR A 836 12.07 -24.41 7.19
CA THR A 836 13.03 -23.62 6.41
C THR A 836 12.61 -22.16 6.35
N ILE A 837 13.54 -21.29 5.97
CA ILE A 837 13.31 -19.84 5.91
C ILE A 837 12.58 -19.46 4.61
N ILE A 838 11.73 -18.44 4.70
CA ILE A 838 11.13 -17.75 3.55
C ILE A 838 11.41 -16.25 3.65
N SER A 839 11.44 -15.57 2.51
CA SER A 839 11.49 -14.10 2.49
C SER A 839 10.09 -13.53 2.31
N THR A 840 9.84 -12.36 2.91
CA THR A 840 8.58 -11.63 2.75
C THR A 840 8.86 -10.20 2.31
N ASN A 841 8.11 -9.74 1.32
CA ASN A 841 8.28 -8.43 0.72
C ASN A 841 6.94 -7.70 0.69
N VAL A 842 6.98 -6.38 0.90
CA VAL A 842 5.82 -5.53 0.58
C VAL A 842 5.77 -5.38 -0.93
N ILE A 843 4.72 -5.92 -1.55
CA ILE A 843 4.51 -5.85 -3.01
C ILE A 843 3.89 -4.51 -3.38
N LEU A 844 2.91 -4.07 -2.59
CA LEU A 844 2.19 -2.81 -2.77
C LEU A 844 1.80 -2.26 -1.40
N LYS A 845 1.92 -0.94 -1.23
CA LYS A 845 1.42 -0.20 -0.07
C LYS A 845 0.69 1.03 -0.58
N ASP A 846 -0.61 1.04 -0.40
CA ASP A 846 -1.51 2.16 -0.71
C ASP A 846 -1.95 2.86 0.59
N LYS A 847 -2.79 3.90 0.47
CA LYS A 847 -3.33 4.64 1.63
C LYS A 847 -4.08 3.72 2.59
N ASP A 848 -4.95 2.86 2.07
CA ASP A 848 -5.87 2.03 2.87
C ASP A 848 -5.58 0.52 2.76
N SER A 849 -4.48 0.12 2.09
CA SER A 849 -4.20 -1.31 1.92
C SER A 849 -2.71 -1.65 1.76
N ILE A 850 -2.35 -2.87 2.14
CA ILE A 850 -1.02 -3.44 1.99
C ILE A 850 -1.11 -4.84 1.40
N ILE A 851 -0.21 -5.15 0.45
CA ILE A 851 -0.05 -6.49 -0.13
C ILE A 851 1.34 -7.01 0.24
N ILE A 852 1.36 -8.20 0.84
CA ILE A 852 2.57 -8.89 1.26
C ILE A 852 2.75 -10.13 0.42
N GLY A 853 3.91 -10.23 -0.22
CA GLY A 853 4.33 -11.40 -0.98
C GLY A 853 5.29 -12.24 -0.13
N MET A 854 4.97 -13.52 0.02
CA MET A 854 5.80 -14.49 0.72
C MET A 854 6.43 -15.43 -0.30
N ASN A 855 7.75 -15.45 -0.39
CA ASN A 855 8.50 -16.25 -1.37
C ASN A 855 8.82 -17.62 -0.78
N LEU A 856 8.14 -18.64 -1.28
CA LEU A 856 8.20 -20.01 -0.84
C LEU A 856 9.16 -20.82 -1.73
N PRO A 857 10.00 -21.70 -1.16
CA PRO A 857 10.93 -22.53 -1.93
C PRO A 857 10.21 -23.56 -2.81
N HIS A 858 10.96 -24.21 -3.70
CA HIS A 858 10.48 -25.36 -4.47
C HIS A 858 10.24 -26.55 -3.54
N CYS A 859 9.05 -27.14 -3.50
CA CYS A 859 8.80 -28.37 -2.73
C CYS A 859 7.46 -29.03 -3.06
N THR A 860 7.25 -30.22 -2.51
CA THR A 860 6.04 -31.02 -2.73
C THR A 860 4.88 -30.66 -1.80
N THR A 861 5.16 -30.40 -0.51
CA THR A 861 4.16 -29.99 0.49
C THR A 861 4.66 -28.79 1.30
N LYS A 862 3.82 -27.78 1.50
CA LYS A 862 4.12 -26.59 2.32
C LYS A 862 3.04 -26.39 3.36
N TYR A 863 3.43 -26.14 4.60
CA TYR A 863 2.55 -25.56 5.61
C TYR A 863 3.16 -24.23 6.06
N PHE A 864 2.33 -23.18 6.14
CA PHE A 864 2.70 -21.86 6.65
C PHE A 864 1.63 -21.35 7.60
N SER A 865 2.03 -20.57 8.62
CA SER A 865 1.10 -19.89 9.53
C SER A 865 1.42 -18.40 9.67
N LEU A 866 0.37 -17.57 9.54
CA LEU A 866 0.27 -16.17 9.92
C LEU A 866 -0.57 -16.04 11.19
N ILE A 867 -0.26 -15.05 12.02
CA ILE A 867 -0.99 -14.78 13.26
C ILE A 867 -1.35 -13.30 13.27
N ILE A 868 -2.61 -12.99 13.47
CA ILE A 868 -3.11 -11.63 13.58
C ILE A 868 -3.67 -11.48 14.98
N THR A 869 -3.20 -10.50 15.71
CA THR A 869 -3.79 -10.13 17.00
C THR A 869 -4.43 -8.76 16.81
N PRO A 870 -5.76 -8.70 16.61
CA PRO A 870 -6.44 -7.42 16.66
C PRO A 870 -6.38 -6.89 18.08
N ASN A 871 -6.00 -5.61 18.26
CA ASN A 871 -6.12 -4.96 19.55
C ASN A 871 -6.89 -3.65 19.39
N PHE A 872 -8.01 -3.54 20.10
CA PHE A 872 -8.85 -2.36 20.08
C PHE A 872 -8.81 -1.76 21.48
N GLU A 873 -8.18 -0.60 21.65
CA GLU A 873 -8.32 0.17 22.88
C GLU A 873 -9.71 0.79 22.93
N THR A 874 -10.32 0.80 24.12
CA THR A 874 -11.72 1.19 24.30
C THR A 874 -11.96 2.28 25.32
N GLU A 875 -10.94 2.67 26.07
CA GLU A 875 -10.98 3.90 26.81
C GLU A 875 -9.95 4.84 26.18
N CYS A 876 -10.45 5.93 25.57
CA CYS A 876 -9.70 7.18 25.64
C CYS A 876 -9.24 7.29 27.08
N SER A 877 -7.96 7.52 27.35
CA SER A 877 -7.57 7.88 28.69
C SER A 877 -8.41 9.10 29.07
N GLU A 878 -9.51 8.89 29.79
CA GLU A 878 -10.20 9.91 30.52
C GLU A 878 -9.14 10.35 31.49
N SER A 879 -8.39 11.37 31.08
CA SER A 879 -7.60 12.10 32.01
C SER A 879 -8.63 12.52 33.04
N ASN A 880 -8.59 11.88 34.21
CA ASN A 880 -9.22 12.34 35.44
C ASN A 880 -8.55 13.68 35.81
N LYS A 881 -8.57 14.63 34.88
CA LYS A 881 -8.20 16.01 35.04
C LYS A 881 -9.35 16.57 35.85
N ARG A 882 -9.22 16.42 37.16
CA ARG A 882 -9.82 17.34 38.11
C ARG A 882 -9.42 18.73 37.62
N PRO A 883 -10.31 19.49 36.97
CA PRO A 883 -9.92 20.70 36.24
C PRO A 883 -9.31 21.74 37.16
N TRP A 884 -9.56 21.61 38.47
CA TRP A 884 -9.03 22.46 39.52
C TRP A 884 -7.57 22.16 39.91
N LEU A 885 -7.03 20.99 39.59
CA LEU A 885 -5.71 20.56 40.07
C LEU A 885 -4.57 21.28 39.33
N ILE A 886 -4.72 21.54 38.02
CA ILE A 886 -3.72 22.28 37.22
C ILE A 886 -3.71 23.78 37.58
N PRO A 887 -4.85 24.50 37.65
CA PRO A 887 -4.87 25.87 38.14
C PRO A 887 -4.31 25.98 39.56
N VAL A 888 -4.66 25.09 40.49
CA VAL A 888 -4.15 25.17 41.87
C VAL A 888 -2.66 24.84 41.95
N ALA A 889 -2.18 23.82 41.23
CA ALA A 889 -0.77 23.46 41.19
C ALA A 889 0.10 24.53 40.50
N VAL A 890 -0.46 25.34 39.60
CA VAL A 890 0.24 26.47 38.96
C VAL A 890 0.14 27.75 39.80
N VAL A 891 -1.04 28.06 40.33
CA VAL A 891 -1.28 29.33 41.04
C VAL A 891 -0.61 29.35 42.40
N VAL A 892 -0.61 28.26 43.17
CA VAL A 892 -0.02 28.25 44.53
C VAL A 892 1.50 28.52 44.50
N PRO A 893 2.31 27.87 43.62
CA PRO A 893 3.73 28.18 43.50
C PRO A 893 3.99 29.57 42.92
N VAL A 894 3.21 30.01 41.92
CA VAL A 894 3.40 31.35 41.32
C VAL A 894 3.12 32.45 42.34
N VAL A 895 2.07 32.31 43.16
CA VAL A 895 1.78 33.25 44.25
C VAL A 895 2.88 33.18 45.32
N GLY A 896 3.37 31.99 45.66
CA GLY A 896 4.51 31.80 46.57
C GLY A 896 5.78 32.49 46.08
N ILE A 897 6.18 32.27 44.82
CA ILE A 897 7.35 32.90 44.19
C ILE A 897 7.18 34.41 44.10
N SER A 898 5.99 34.89 43.72
CA SER A 898 5.71 36.34 43.63
C SER A 898 5.86 37.01 44.99
N ILE A 899 5.39 36.38 46.09
CA ILE A 899 5.58 36.89 47.46
C ILE A 899 7.08 36.89 47.82
N ILE A 900 7.81 35.81 47.53
CA ILE A 900 9.25 35.71 47.84
C ILE A 900 10.06 36.77 47.06
N VAL A 901 9.80 36.97 45.77
CA VAL A 901 10.46 37.98 44.94
C VAL A 901 10.16 39.38 45.44
N THR A 902 8.92 39.65 45.84
CA THR A 902 8.51 40.95 46.39
C THR A 902 9.22 41.22 47.72
N VAL A 903 9.23 40.26 48.64
CA VAL A 903 9.96 40.35 49.93
C VAL A 903 11.46 40.54 49.70
N TYR A 904 12.05 39.79 48.78
CA TYR A 904 13.47 39.92 48.43
C TYR A 904 13.80 41.29 47.84
N TYR A 905 12.95 41.82 46.95
CA TYR A 905 13.10 43.15 46.39
C TYR A 905 13.07 44.23 47.48
N PHE A 906 12.10 44.17 48.41
CA PHE A 906 12.03 45.09 49.54
C PHE A 906 13.24 44.96 50.47
N TYR A 907 13.70 43.74 50.73
CA TYR A 907 14.91 43.50 51.52
C TYR A 907 16.16 44.09 50.86
N LYS A 908 16.34 43.88 49.55
CA LYS A 908 17.47 44.42 48.79
C LYS A 908 17.43 45.95 48.74
N LYS A 909 16.25 46.54 48.55
CA LYS A 909 16.04 48.01 48.61
C LYS A 909 16.48 48.57 49.97
N GLN A 910 16.09 47.92 51.07
CA GLN A 910 16.44 48.36 52.43
C GLN A 910 17.96 48.28 52.71
N ILE A 911 18.65 47.28 52.18
CA ILE A 911 20.13 47.17 52.29
C ILE A 911 20.81 48.31 51.53
N VAL A 912 20.36 48.60 50.31
CA VAL A 912 20.93 49.69 49.49
C VAL A 912 20.74 51.04 50.17
N GLU A 913 19.53 51.31 50.69
CA GLU A 913 19.24 52.54 51.43
C GLU A 913 20.13 52.68 52.67
N LYS A 914 20.26 51.62 53.49
CA LYS A 914 21.16 51.61 54.67
C LYS A 914 22.63 51.83 54.29
N GLY A 915 23.07 51.28 53.16
CA GLY A 915 24.41 51.50 52.62
C GLY A 915 24.64 52.96 52.23
N PHE A 916 23.66 53.58 51.59
CA PHE A 916 23.72 55.00 51.20
C PHE A 916 23.73 55.92 52.42
N THR A 917 22.89 55.65 53.43
CA THR A 917 22.87 56.43 54.68
C THR A 917 24.19 56.32 55.45
N ARG A 918 24.85 55.16 55.47
CA ARG A 918 26.18 55.00 56.08
C ARG A 918 27.25 55.81 55.36
N LYS A 919 27.24 55.82 54.02
CA LYS A 919 28.19 56.63 53.22
C LYS A 919 27.96 58.12 53.45
N LEU A 920 26.71 58.59 53.48
CA LEU A 920 26.37 59.98 53.81
C LEU A 920 26.86 60.38 55.21
N LYS A 921 26.64 59.54 56.22
CA LYS A 921 27.17 59.80 57.58
C LYS A 921 28.69 59.84 57.64
N MET A 922 29.39 59.01 56.85
CA MET A 922 30.85 59.10 56.75
C MET A 922 31.32 60.39 56.09
N VAL A 923 30.62 60.87 55.05
CA VAL A 923 30.92 62.16 54.42
C VAL A 923 30.67 63.32 55.39
N GLU A 924 29.59 63.31 56.17
CA GLU A 924 29.35 64.30 57.23
C GLU A 924 30.44 64.28 58.32
N LEU A 925 30.92 63.09 58.71
CA LEU A 925 32.00 62.95 59.69
C LEU A 925 33.35 63.42 59.15
N LEU A 926 33.64 63.21 57.87
CA LEU A 926 34.84 63.73 57.20
C LEU A 926 34.80 65.26 57.10
N ASN A 927 33.64 65.83 56.76
CA ASN A 927 33.44 67.28 56.71
C ASN A 927 33.49 67.97 58.08
N LYS A 928 33.30 67.23 59.19
CA LYS A 928 33.50 67.77 60.56
C LYS A 928 34.94 67.68 61.06
N LYS A 929 35.82 66.99 60.34
CA LYS A 929 37.25 66.82 60.69
C LYS A 929 38.19 67.80 59.97
N ASN A 930 37.71 68.44 58.91
CA ASN A 930 38.30 69.65 58.32
C ASN A 930 37.59 70.86 58.91
#